data_AF-A0A966HM20-F1
#
_entry.id   AF-A0A966HM20-F1
#
_cell.length_a   1.000
_cell.length_b   1.000
_cell.length_c   1.000
_cell.angle_alpha   90.00
_cell.angle_beta   90.00
_cell.angle_gamma   90.00
#
_symmetry.space_group_name_H-M   'P 1'
#
loop_
_entity.id
_entity.type
_entity.pdbx_description
1 polymer ?
#
loop_
_entity_poly.entity_id
_entity_poly.type
_entity_poly.pdbx_seq_one_letter_code
_entity_poly.pdbx_strand_id
1 'polypeptide(L)'
;MLLSFTDKKKVRKSFGKLENILNIPDLIEVQVNSYKNFLEANTEHKIDSGITKVFKDIFPIEEFSGLATIEYISYRFEKPKYTVEECHQRGLTYSAALKATLRLVAYDINEEKQTKQVLSAKEQEVYMSDIPLMTPRGTFVVNGIERVCVNQMHRSPGVFFDHDKGKTHASGKLLFSCRVIPYRGSWLDFEYDTKDILNFRIDRKRKLPVTTLLMALGFNRDDILNLFYENIRFDLTSEDEWKTKFTPENFKNFKLRNDLINAETKKVVIKKDTKVLYPMALKLKKEGLNNYLVKTADLFGKYLANDIINEKTGEVIAESGDEVTNDLITKLTDLKIKSLYLLDIDGVNRGPFLRNTLTVDKNLNQDEASMDIYRVLRPGEPPTIETAKNLFGNLFFNHTRYDLSETGRVKMNARMDLDCDPKLTVLRKEDIVEIVRHMLNLKDGKGEVDDIDHLGNRRLRSVGELVENQFRIGLIRMERAIKEKMASVEIDSVMPQDLINAKPIAACLKEFFGTSPLSQFMDQTNPLAEITHKRRVSALGPGGLNRERAGFEVRDVHPTHYGRICPIETPEGPNIGLINSLATYSRINKYGFIESPYRKVVNGKVTKEIHYLSAMEEGKYTIAQANSPLNKDNTFVDDLVSCRKSLG
;
A
#
# COMPACT_ATOMS: atom_id res chain seq x y z
N MET A 1 1.99 -18.26 -46.89
CA MET A 1 1.10 -17.11 -46.61
C MET A 1 0.68 -16.49 -47.92
N LEU A 2 -0.61 -16.24 -48.12
CA LEU A 2 -1.08 -15.41 -49.21
C LEU A 2 -0.59 -13.98 -48.95
N LEU A 3 0.21 -13.42 -49.86
CA LEU A 3 0.70 -12.04 -49.74
C LEU A 3 -0.45 -11.06 -50.00
N SER A 4 -0.50 -9.97 -49.23
CA SER A 4 -1.44 -8.87 -49.48
C SER A 4 -1.13 -8.19 -50.81
N PHE A 5 -2.09 -7.41 -51.34
CA PHE A 5 -1.90 -6.69 -52.60
C PHE A 5 -0.70 -5.73 -52.56
N THR A 6 -0.46 -5.09 -51.42
CA THR A 6 0.69 -4.20 -51.22
C THR A 6 2.00 -4.97 -51.07
N ASP A 7 2.00 -6.11 -50.37
CA ASP A 7 3.22 -6.93 -50.20
C ASP A 7 3.68 -7.54 -51.52
N LYS A 8 2.74 -7.86 -52.42
CA LYS A 8 3.06 -8.32 -53.78
C LYS A 8 3.84 -7.28 -54.59
N LYS A 9 3.64 -5.98 -54.35
CA LYS A 9 4.37 -4.92 -55.05
C LYS A 9 5.84 -4.85 -54.65
N LYS A 10 6.17 -5.12 -53.38
CA LYS A 10 7.54 -5.09 -52.87
C LYS A 10 7.73 -6.09 -51.74
N VAL A 11 8.29 -7.25 -52.07
CA VAL A 11 8.54 -8.32 -51.10
C VAL A 11 9.85 -8.03 -50.34
N ARG A 12 9.76 -7.86 -49.01
CA ARG A 12 10.94 -7.77 -48.13
C ARG A 12 11.42 -9.19 -47.80
N LYS A 13 12.68 -9.50 -48.15
CA LYS A 13 13.32 -10.76 -47.73
C LYS A 13 13.61 -10.72 -46.23
N SER A 14 13.12 -11.71 -45.48
CA SER A 14 13.39 -11.89 -44.04
C SER A 14 14.45 -12.97 -43.83
N PHE A 15 15.40 -12.72 -42.92
CA PHE A 15 16.42 -13.69 -42.49
C PHE A 15 16.11 -14.30 -41.11
N GLY A 16 14.96 -13.95 -40.51
CA GLY A 16 14.53 -14.51 -39.24
C GLY A 16 14.31 -16.01 -39.34
N LYS A 17 14.99 -16.78 -38.48
CA LYS A 17 14.86 -18.25 -38.41
C LYS A 17 13.74 -18.71 -37.48
N LEU A 18 13.36 -17.86 -36.53
CA LEU A 18 12.31 -18.16 -35.56
C LEU A 18 10.94 -17.92 -36.18
N GLU A 19 9.99 -18.80 -35.84
CA GLU A 19 8.59 -18.64 -36.25
C GLU A 19 7.95 -17.49 -35.45
N ASN A 20 7.30 -16.56 -36.16
CA ASN A 20 6.51 -15.51 -35.52
C ASN A 20 5.16 -16.10 -35.07
N ILE A 21 5.06 -16.41 -33.77
CA ILE A 21 3.86 -17.04 -33.18
C ILE A 21 2.80 -15.99 -32.81
N LEU A 22 3.23 -14.79 -32.42
CA LEU A 22 2.36 -13.70 -32.00
C LEU A 22 2.59 -12.46 -32.87
N ASN A 23 1.50 -11.93 -33.43
CA ASN A 23 1.54 -10.67 -34.16
C ASN A 23 1.81 -9.50 -33.23
N ILE A 24 2.49 -8.47 -33.74
CA ILE A 24 2.71 -7.22 -33.00
C ILE A 24 1.34 -6.63 -32.66
N PRO A 25 1.07 -6.31 -31.37
CA PRO A 25 -0.21 -5.71 -30.98
C PRO A 25 -0.32 -4.27 -31.48
N ASP A 26 -1.52 -3.70 -31.40
CA ASP A 26 -1.67 -2.26 -31.66
C ASP A 26 -0.84 -1.47 -30.63
N LEU A 27 0.06 -0.66 -31.16
CA LEU A 27 1.09 0.01 -30.38
C LEU A 27 0.54 1.14 -29.50
N ILE A 28 -0.65 1.65 -29.80
CA ILE A 28 -1.32 2.72 -29.04
C ILE A 28 -2.52 2.21 -28.22
N GLU A 29 -2.79 0.90 -28.26
CA GLU A 29 -3.94 0.24 -27.64
C GLU A 29 -4.11 0.62 -26.16
N VAL A 30 -3.00 0.64 -25.41
CA VAL A 30 -2.98 0.98 -23.98
C VAL A 30 -3.62 2.33 -23.70
N GLN A 31 -3.25 3.36 -24.49
CA GLN A 31 -3.72 4.73 -24.31
C GLN A 31 -5.20 4.85 -24.66
N VAL A 32 -5.54 4.32 -25.83
CA VAL A 32 -6.90 4.40 -26.39
C VAL A 32 -7.89 3.64 -25.51
N ASN A 33 -7.58 2.39 -25.14
CA ASN A 33 -8.45 1.59 -24.28
C ASN A 33 -8.59 2.18 -22.89
N SER A 34 -7.50 2.72 -22.31
CA SER A 34 -7.58 3.36 -21.00
C SER A 34 -8.53 4.56 -21.00
N TYR A 35 -8.45 5.42 -22.02
CA TYR A 35 -9.30 6.60 -22.10
C TYR A 35 -10.74 6.25 -22.47
N LYS A 36 -10.94 5.25 -23.31
CA LYS A 36 -12.26 4.71 -23.61
C LYS A 36 -12.96 4.19 -22.35
N ASN A 37 -12.27 3.40 -21.53
CA ASN A 37 -12.78 2.89 -20.25
C ASN A 37 -13.08 4.01 -19.23
N PHE A 38 -12.45 5.18 -19.37
CA PHE A 38 -12.76 6.36 -18.56
C PHE A 38 -14.08 7.01 -18.99
N LEU A 39 -14.32 7.14 -20.30
CA LEU A 39 -15.51 7.79 -20.86
C LEU A 39 -16.76 6.90 -20.85
N GLU A 40 -16.60 5.60 -21.12
CA GLU A 40 -17.71 4.65 -21.26
C GLU A 40 -17.89 3.82 -19.99
N ALA A 41 -19.13 3.75 -19.50
CA ALA A 41 -19.54 2.71 -18.56
C ALA A 41 -19.60 1.39 -19.33
N ASN A 42 -18.77 0.42 -19.00
CA ASN A 42 -18.79 -0.87 -19.70
C ASN A 42 -20.04 -1.68 -19.26
N THR A 43 -21.15 -1.48 -19.97
CA THR A 43 -22.46 -2.09 -19.66
C THR A 43 -22.46 -3.61 -19.80
N GLU A 44 -21.56 -4.18 -20.62
CA GLU A 44 -21.47 -5.63 -20.85
C GLU A 44 -20.82 -6.40 -19.69
N HIS A 45 -19.95 -5.76 -18.91
CA HIS A 45 -19.18 -6.43 -17.84
C HIS A 45 -19.57 -6.03 -16.41
N LYS A 46 -20.56 -5.13 -16.21
CA LYS A 46 -21.01 -4.66 -14.88
C LYS A 46 -19.88 -4.16 -13.97
N ILE A 47 -18.74 -3.72 -14.53
CA ILE A 47 -17.67 -3.10 -13.76
C ILE A 47 -17.85 -1.59 -13.90
N ASP A 48 -18.14 -0.92 -12.79
CA ASP A 48 -18.14 0.54 -12.74
C ASP A 48 -16.71 1.05 -12.91
N SER A 49 -16.42 1.69 -14.03
CA SER A 49 -15.13 2.31 -14.33
C SER A 49 -15.29 3.80 -14.68
N GLY A 50 -14.19 4.54 -14.58
CA GLY A 50 -14.12 5.92 -15.07
C GLY A 50 -15.10 6.85 -14.38
N ILE A 51 -15.81 7.65 -15.19
CA ILE A 51 -16.75 8.66 -14.72
C ILE A 51 -17.89 8.05 -13.88
N THR A 52 -18.42 6.89 -14.28
CA THR A 52 -19.51 6.21 -13.55
C THR A 52 -19.09 5.85 -12.14
N LYS A 53 -17.89 5.30 -11.99
CA LYS A 53 -17.33 4.94 -10.69
C LYS A 53 -17.19 6.18 -9.80
N VAL A 54 -16.61 7.25 -10.33
CA VAL A 54 -16.41 8.48 -9.55
C VAL A 54 -17.75 9.09 -9.10
N PHE A 55 -18.78 9.08 -9.95
CA PHE A 55 -20.09 9.55 -9.55
C PHE A 55 -20.70 8.67 -8.44
N LYS A 56 -20.69 7.35 -8.60
CA LYS A 56 -21.22 6.42 -7.58
C LYS A 56 -20.46 6.45 -6.25
N ASP A 57 -19.18 6.79 -6.29
CA ASP A 57 -18.37 6.88 -5.06
C ASP A 57 -18.66 8.16 -4.25
N ILE A 58 -19.13 9.23 -4.91
CA ILE A 58 -19.35 10.55 -4.28
C ILE A 58 -20.85 10.80 -4.01
N PHE A 59 -21.73 10.30 -4.88
CA PHE A 59 -23.17 10.38 -4.72
C PHE A 59 -23.70 9.11 -4.06
N PRO A 60 -24.72 9.18 -3.20
CA PRO A 60 -25.52 10.37 -2.91
C PRO A 60 -24.81 11.38 -1.98
N ILE A 61 -25.07 12.68 -2.24
CA ILE A 61 -24.56 13.77 -1.40
C ILE A 61 -25.68 14.20 -0.44
N GLU A 62 -25.51 13.89 0.83
CA GLU A 62 -26.46 14.25 1.89
C GLU A 62 -26.08 15.58 2.55
N GLU A 63 -27.09 16.37 2.88
CA GLU A 63 -26.96 17.59 3.70
C GLU A 63 -26.68 17.22 5.18
N PHE A 64 -26.10 18.14 5.97
CA PHE A 64 -25.64 17.88 7.34
C PHE A 64 -26.74 17.42 8.31
N SER A 65 -27.95 17.97 8.19
CA SER A 65 -29.13 17.58 8.97
C SER A 65 -29.96 16.47 8.31
N GLY A 66 -29.61 16.08 7.08
CA GLY A 66 -30.28 15.02 6.33
C GLY A 66 -31.59 15.43 5.65
N LEU A 67 -31.93 16.73 5.67
CA LEU A 67 -33.16 17.28 5.06
C LEU A 67 -33.18 17.19 3.53
N ALA A 68 -32.03 17.10 2.89
CA ALA A 68 -31.91 16.93 1.45
C ALA A 68 -30.83 15.93 1.06
N THR A 69 -31.01 15.34 -0.11
CA THR A 69 -30.02 14.48 -0.75
C THR A 69 -30.00 14.73 -2.25
N ILE A 70 -28.80 14.85 -2.83
CA ILE A 70 -28.63 14.83 -4.28
C ILE A 70 -28.15 13.45 -4.70
N GLU A 71 -28.89 12.84 -5.61
CA GLU A 71 -28.61 11.53 -6.19
C GLU A 71 -28.14 11.65 -7.63
N TYR A 72 -27.23 10.76 -8.02
CA TYR A 72 -26.78 10.60 -9.40
C TYR A 72 -27.57 9.50 -10.10
N ILE A 73 -28.09 9.78 -11.30
CA ILE A 73 -28.85 8.81 -12.11
C ILE A 73 -28.01 8.33 -13.30
N SER A 74 -27.58 9.25 -14.14
CA SER A 74 -26.83 8.94 -15.37
C SER A 74 -26.03 10.14 -15.86
N TYR A 75 -25.13 9.93 -16.82
CA TYR A 75 -24.50 11.01 -17.58
C TYR A 75 -24.55 10.70 -19.07
N ARG A 76 -24.39 11.76 -19.88
CA ARG A 76 -24.12 11.65 -21.30
C ARG A 76 -23.16 12.72 -21.76
N PHE A 77 -22.49 12.44 -22.88
CA PHE A 77 -21.69 13.41 -23.61
C PHE A 77 -22.50 14.01 -24.75
N GLU A 78 -22.45 15.33 -24.87
CA GLU A 78 -22.88 15.98 -26.11
C GLU A 78 -21.84 15.77 -27.21
N LYS A 79 -22.28 15.91 -28.46
CA LYS A 79 -21.33 15.90 -29.59
C LYS A 79 -20.35 17.07 -29.47
N PRO A 80 -19.06 16.87 -29.77
CA PRO A 80 -18.10 17.96 -29.83
C PRO A 80 -18.60 19.08 -30.74
N LYS A 81 -18.48 20.33 -30.28
CA LYS A 81 -18.91 21.50 -31.05
C LYS A 81 -18.07 21.73 -32.31
N TYR A 82 -16.83 21.27 -32.28
CA TYR A 82 -15.84 21.46 -33.34
C TYR A 82 -15.11 20.14 -33.62
N THR A 83 -14.68 19.99 -34.86
CA THR A 83 -13.78 18.92 -35.30
C THR A 83 -12.34 19.17 -34.83
N VAL A 84 -11.49 18.15 -34.94
CA VAL A 84 -10.06 18.24 -34.58
C VAL A 84 -9.36 19.31 -35.43
N GLU A 85 -9.65 19.35 -36.73
CA GLU A 85 -9.10 20.32 -37.68
C GLU A 85 -9.51 21.76 -37.34
N GLU A 86 -10.79 21.99 -36.99
CA GLU A 86 -11.28 23.30 -36.57
C GLU A 86 -10.65 23.75 -35.25
N CYS A 87 -10.45 22.84 -34.31
CA CYS A 87 -9.76 23.13 -33.05
C CYS A 87 -8.31 23.58 -33.28
N HIS A 88 -7.58 22.94 -34.21
CA HIS A 88 -6.23 23.37 -34.59
C HIS A 88 -6.24 24.78 -35.20
N GLN A 89 -7.12 25.05 -36.17
CA GLN A 89 -7.17 26.35 -36.85
C GLN A 89 -7.57 27.51 -35.92
N ARG A 90 -8.49 27.25 -34.98
CA ARG A 90 -9.05 28.28 -34.09
C ARG A 90 -8.33 28.41 -32.76
N GLY A 91 -7.33 27.57 -32.48
CA GLY A 91 -6.67 27.58 -31.16
C GLY A 91 -7.57 27.08 -30.03
N LEU A 92 -8.53 26.19 -30.31
CA LEU A 92 -9.51 25.69 -29.33
C LEU A 92 -9.12 24.29 -28.81
N THR A 93 -9.70 23.91 -27.67
CA THR A 93 -9.56 22.55 -27.12
C THR A 93 -10.63 21.64 -27.74
N TYR A 94 -10.24 20.44 -28.16
CA TYR A 94 -11.18 19.42 -28.64
C TYR A 94 -11.82 18.72 -27.44
N SER A 95 -13.08 19.01 -27.17
CA SER A 95 -13.81 18.53 -25.99
C SER A 95 -15.28 18.25 -26.28
N ALA A 96 -15.91 17.47 -25.40
CA ALA A 96 -17.35 17.25 -25.35
C ALA A 96 -17.91 17.72 -24.00
N ALA A 97 -19.10 18.32 -24.04
CA ALA A 97 -19.81 18.71 -22.82
C ALA A 97 -20.35 17.47 -22.11
N LEU A 98 -19.97 17.30 -20.84
CA LEU A 98 -20.52 16.29 -19.95
C LEU A 98 -21.75 16.86 -19.24
N LYS A 99 -22.88 16.17 -19.41
CA LYS A 99 -24.13 16.46 -18.69
C LYS A 99 -24.49 15.28 -17.81
N ALA A 100 -24.85 15.54 -16.56
CA ALA A 100 -25.30 14.54 -15.61
C ALA A 100 -26.77 14.78 -15.25
N THR A 101 -27.56 13.72 -15.26
CA THR A 101 -28.94 13.72 -14.75
C THR A 101 -28.89 13.45 -13.26
N LEU A 102 -29.35 14.44 -12.49
CA LEU A 102 -29.27 14.45 -11.04
C LEU A 102 -30.66 14.67 -10.46
N ARG A 103 -30.90 14.08 -9.29
CA ARG A 103 -32.17 14.18 -8.57
C ARG A 103 -31.94 14.78 -7.19
N LEU A 104 -32.58 15.90 -6.92
CA LEU A 104 -32.65 16.50 -5.59
C LEU A 104 -33.89 15.95 -4.88
N VAL A 105 -33.69 15.24 -3.78
CA VAL A 105 -34.73 14.69 -2.92
C VAL A 105 -34.76 15.50 -1.63
N ALA A 106 -35.89 16.13 -1.34
CA ALA A 106 -36.16 16.81 -0.08
C ALA A 106 -36.95 15.89 0.85
N TYR A 107 -36.65 15.94 2.14
CA TYR A 107 -37.26 15.10 3.16
C TYR A 107 -37.91 15.92 4.25
N ASP A 108 -39.05 15.44 4.74
CA ASP A 108 -39.63 15.84 6.01
C ASP A 108 -39.14 14.87 7.09
N ILE A 109 -38.53 15.41 8.15
CA ILE A 109 -38.02 14.62 9.27
C ILE A 109 -38.97 14.83 10.45
N ASN A 110 -39.78 13.81 10.73
CA ASN A 110 -40.61 13.80 11.93
C ASN A 110 -39.81 13.22 13.10
N GLU A 111 -39.28 14.09 13.96
CA GLU A 111 -38.42 13.73 15.10
C GLU A 111 -39.11 12.79 16.11
N GLU A 112 -40.44 12.85 16.25
CA GLU A 112 -41.20 12.01 17.20
C GLU A 112 -41.34 10.55 16.74
N LYS A 113 -41.36 10.30 15.42
CA LYS A 113 -41.53 8.95 14.85
C LYS A 113 -40.25 8.36 14.26
N GLN A 114 -39.15 9.13 14.22
CA GLN A 114 -37.92 8.78 13.50
C GLN A 114 -38.17 8.32 12.04
N THR A 115 -39.19 8.87 11.39
CA THR A 115 -39.53 8.54 10.00
C THR A 115 -39.10 9.67 9.06
N LYS A 116 -38.38 9.30 8.00
CA LYS A 116 -37.96 10.21 6.91
C LYS A 116 -38.92 10.04 5.73
N GLN A 117 -39.74 11.04 5.45
CA GLN A 117 -40.68 11.01 4.30
C GLN A 117 -40.18 11.91 3.18
N VAL A 118 -40.32 11.48 1.92
CA VAL A 118 -39.94 12.29 0.77
C VAL A 118 -41.00 13.36 0.53
N LEU A 119 -40.63 14.63 0.62
CA LEU A 119 -41.48 15.79 0.32
C LEU A 119 -41.55 16.06 -1.17
N SER A 120 -40.37 16.17 -1.80
CA SER A 120 -40.26 16.50 -3.21
C SER A 120 -39.04 15.81 -3.82
N ALA A 121 -39.17 15.43 -5.09
CA ALA A 121 -38.08 14.88 -5.88
C ALA A 121 -38.03 15.61 -7.22
N LYS A 122 -36.95 16.35 -7.45
CA LYS A 122 -36.76 17.16 -8.66
C LYS A 122 -35.58 16.60 -9.45
N GLU A 123 -35.86 16.14 -10.66
CA GLU A 123 -34.85 15.58 -11.57
C GLU A 123 -34.52 16.58 -12.67
N GLN A 124 -33.23 16.78 -12.92
CA GLN A 124 -32.76 17.70 -13.96
C GLN A 124 -31.43 17.26 -14.56
N GLU A 125 -31.26 17.50 -15.85
CA GLU A 125 -29.97 17.38 -16.52
C GLU A 125 -29.14 18.66 -16.32
N VAL A 126 -27.95 18.51 -15.73
CA VAL A 126 -27.06 19.62 -15.38
C VAL A 126 -25.72 19.48 -16.12
N TYR A 127 -25.22 20.61 -16.63
CA TYR A 127 -23.89 20.68 -17.21
C TYR A 127 -22.80 20.59 -16.12
N MET A 128 -21.88 19.64 -16.28
CA MET A 128 -20.84 19.34 -15.29
C MET A 128 -19.47 19.93 -15.69
N SER A 129 -19.03 19.71 -16.93
CA SER A 129 -17.76 20.24 -17.45
C SER A 129 -17.57 19.88 -18.93
N ASP A 130 -16.64 20.55 -19.61
CA ASP A 130 -16.13 20.11 -20.91
C ASP A 130 -14.96 19.14 -20.70
N ILE A 131 -15.11 17.91 -21.14
CA ILE A 131 -14.08 16.87 -21.03
C ILE A 131 -13.28 16.85 -22.34
N PRO A 132 -11.95 17.09 -22.33
CA PRO A 132 -11.12 16.98 -23.52
C PRO A 132 -11.18 15.57 -24.10
N LEU A 133 -11.43 15.41 -25.39
CA LEU A 133 -11.54 14.10 -26.02
C LEU A 133 -10.21 13.65 -26.62
N MET A 134 -9.98 12.34 -26.60
CA MET A 134 -8.85 11.72 -27.28
C MET A 134 -9.15 11.56 -28.78
N THR A 135 -8.21 11.94 -29.62
CA THR A 135 -8.29 11.72 -31.08
C THR A 135 -8.12 10.23 -31.41
N PRO A 136 -8.51 9.76 -32.61
CA PRO A 136 -8.25 8.38 -33.04
C PRO A 136 -6.76 8.00 -33.05
N ARG A 137 -5.86 8.98 -33.05
CA ARG A 137 -4.41 8.76 -32.97
C ARG A 137 -3.92 8.60 -31.53
N GLY A 138 -4.74 8.76 -30.51
CA GLY A 138 -4.30 8.70 -29.11
C GLY A 138 -3.62 9.99 -28.63
N THR A 139 -4.06 11.15 -29.14
CA THR A 139 -3.56 12.48 -28.76
C THR A 139 -4.72 13.35 -28.25
N PHE A 140 -4.41 14.50 -27.65
CA PHE A 140 -5.39 15.50 -27.23
C PHE A 140 -5.09 16.84 -27.90
N VAL A 141 -6.13 17.59 -28.26
CA VAL A 141 -5.95 18.97 -28.75
C VAL A 141 -6.33 19.93 -27.65
N VAL A 142 -5.36 20.71 -27.17
CA VAL A 142 -5.56 21.69 -26.08
C VAL A 142 -5.06 23.04 -26.57
N ASN A 143 -5.94 24.03 -26.61
CA ASN A 143 -5.66 25.36 -27.18
C ASN A 143 -5.04 25.29 -28.60
N GLY A 144 -5.56 24.39 -29.45
CA GLY A 144 -5.10 24.17 -30.83
C GLY A 144 -3.80 23.39 -30.98
N ILE A 145 -3.17 22.94 -29.90
CA ILE A 145 -1.90 22.20 -29.97
C ILE A 145 -2.11 20.74 -29.59
N GLU A 146 -1.49 19.82 -30.34
CA GLU A 146 -1.49 18.39 -30.02
C GLU A 146 -0.60 18.07 -28.82
N ARG A 147 -1.18 17.35 -27.86
CA ARG A 147 -0.55 16.89 -26.64
C ARG A 147 -0.70 15.39 -26.48
N VAL A 148 0.28 14.80 -25.81
CA VAL A 148 0.28 13.39 -25.40
C VAL A 148 0.36 13.34 -23.88
N CYS A 149 -0.54 12.56 -23.28
CA CYS A 149 -0.46 12.25 -21.87
C CYS A 149 0.38 10.98 -21.66
N VAL A 150 1.51 11.13 -20.97
CA VAL A 150 2.46 10.05 -20.73
C VAL A 150 1.98 9.17 -19.57
N ASN A 151 2.14 7.85 -19.69
CA ASN A 151 1.79 6.93 -18.61
C ASN A 151 2.70 7.14 -17.41
N GLN A 152 2.16 7.07 -16.20
CA GLN A 152 2.94 7.32 -14.98
C GLN A 152 3.23 6.03 -14.22
N MET A 153 4.51 5.73 -14.01
CA MET A 153 4.93 4.67 -13.10
C MET A 153 4.99 5.22 -11.67
N HIS A 154 4.30 4.57 -10.74
CA HIS A 154 4.31 4.93 -9.33
C HIS A 154 4.35 3.67 -8.46
N ARG A 155 4.62 3.82 -7.16
CA ARG A 155 4.55 2.68 -6.23
C ARG A 155 3.11 2.21 -6.13
N SER A 156 2.90 0.89 -6.26
CA SER A 156 1.57 0.30 -6.10
C SER A 156 1.08 0.50 -4.66
N PRO A 157 -0.24 0.58 -4.41
CA PRO A 157 -0.76 0.54 -3.05
C PRO A 157 -0.34 -0.74 -2.30
N GLY A 158 -0.24 -0.66 -0.97
CA GLY A 158 0.13 -1.78 -0.10
C GLY A 158 1.15 -1.42 0.97
N VAL A 159 1.71 -2.45 1.60
CA VAL A 159 2.76 -2.35 2.62
C VAL A 159 4.13 -2.65 2.00
N PHE A 160 5.15 -1.90 2.41
CA PHE A 160 6.53 -2.07 1.95
C PHE A 160 7.48 -2.02 3.13
N PHE A 161 8.32 -3.04 3.27
CA PHE A 161 9.38 -3.10 4.27
C PHE A 161 10.74 -2.86 3.61
N ASP A 162 11.57 -2.00 4.17
CA ASP A 162 12.85 -1.59 3.58
C ASP A 162 13.87 -1.31 4.69
N HIS A 163 15.15 -1.23 4.33
CA HIS A 163 16.21 -0.75 5.21
C HIS A 163 17.18 0.19 4.49
N ASP A 164 17.80 1.09 5.24
CA ASP A 164 18.70 2.12 4.69
C ASP A 164 20.05 1.59 4.16
N LYS A 165 20.23 0.26 4.10
CA LYS A 165 21.51 -0.42 3.79
C LYS A 165 22.70 0.11 4.61
N GLY A 166 22.45 0.64 5.81
CA GLY A 166 23.45 1.22 6.70
C GLY A 166 24.03 2.56 6.22
N LYS A 167 23.43 3.20 5.22
CA LYS A 167 23.92 4.45 4.63
C LYS A 167 23.66 5.68 5.51
N THR A 168 22.66 5.63 6.40
CA THR A 168 22.18 6.82 7.11
C THR A 168 22.96 7.10 8.40
N HIS A 169 23.53 6.06 9.03
CA HIS A 169 24.27 6.22 10.27
C HIS A 169 25.70 5.70 10.14
N ALA A 170 26.67 6.45 10.68
CA ALA A 170 28.10 6.13 10.58
C ALA A 170 28.49 4.77 11.20
N SER A 171 27.68 4.23 12.11
CA SER A 171 27.90 2.90 12.68
C SER A 171 27.59 1.76 11.69
N GLY A 172 27.06 2.06 10.50
CA GLY A 172 26.62 1.05 9.52
C GLY A 172 25.41 0.23 9.98
N LYS A 173 24.72 0.65 11.06
CA LYS A 173 23.57 -0.05 11.62
C LYS A 173 22.39 0.07 10.65
N LEU A 174 21.78 -1.07 10.33
CA LEU A 174 20.59 -1.12 9.48
C LEU A 174 19.39 -0.51 10.21
N LEU A 175 18.80 0.51 9.60
CA LEU A 175 17.55 1.11 10.05
C LEU A 175 16.42 0.59 9.18
N PHE A 176 15.58 -0.26 9.78
CA PHE A 176 14.39 -0.79 9.11
C PHE A 176 13.26 0.24 9.13
N SER A 177 12.47 0.23 8.07
CA SER A 177 11.28 1.06 7.92
C SER A 177 10.17 0.27 7.23
N CYS A 178 8.94 0.63 7.52
CA CYS A 178 7.76 0.16 6.83
C CYS A 178 6.96 1.36 6.33
N ARG A 179 6.41 1.25 5.13
CA ARG A 179 5.55 2.28 4.54
C ARG A 179 4.26 1.65 4.02
N VAL A 180 3.14 2.15 4.52
CA VAL A 180 1.80 1.83 4.03
C VAL A 180 1.37 2.92 3.05
N ILE A 181 1.25 2.54 1.78
CA ILE A 181 0.85 3.42 0.69
C ILE A 181 -0.60 3.10 0.32
N PRO A 182 -1.57 3.98 0.62
CA PRO A 182 -2.91 3.80 0.10
C PRO A 182 -3.01 4.15 -1.38
N TYR A 183 -4.04 3.66 -2.04
CA TYR A 183 -4.47 4.21 -3.33
C TYR A 183 -4.93 5.65 -3.15
N ARG A 184 -5.64 5.92 -2.05
CA ARG A 184 -6.12 7.24 -1.64
C ARG A 184 -6.18 7.36 -0.12
N GLY A 185 -5.70 8.47 0.43
CA GLY A 185 -5.68 8.72 1.87
C GLY A 185 -4.29 9.09 2.37
N SER A 186 -4.15 9.21 3.70
CA SER A 186 -2.90 9.56 4.35
C SER A 186 -1.89 8.40 4.36
N TRP A 187 -0.62 8.70 4.17
CA TRP A 187 0.44 7.69 4.26
C TRP A 187 0.77 7.41 5.72
N LEU A 188 1.00 6.14 6.04
CA LEU A 188 1.43 5.71 7.36
C LEU A 188 2.82 5.06 7.25
N ASP A 189 3.81 5.73 7.82
CA ASP A 189 5.21 5.28 7.80
C ASP A 189 5.61 4.86 9.22
N PHE A 190 6.36 3.77 9.34
CA PHE A 190 7.03 3.28 10.54
C PHE A 190 8.53 3.25 10.30
N GLU A 191 9.34 3.64 11.28
CA GLU A 191 10.79 3.62 11.15
C GLU A 191 11.48 3.47 12.50
N TYR A 192 12.55 2.70 12.52
CA TYR A 192 13.47 2.67 13.63
C TYR A 192 14.41 3.88 13.60
N ASP A 193 14.67 4.44 14.77
CA ASP A 193 15.76 5.38 14.95
C ASP A 193 17.08 4.66 15.32
N THR A 194 18.14 5.45 15.50
CA THR A 194 19.46 4.93 15.87
C THR A 194 19.49 4.28 17.26
N LYS A 195 18.52 4.62 18.13
CA LYS A 195 18.34 4.12 19.50
C LYS A 195 17.41 2.91 19.57
N ASP A 196 17.01 2.35 18.42
CA ASP A 196 16.06 1.24 18.29
C ASP A 196 14.65 1.55 18.83
N ILE A 197 14.26 2.82 18.86
CA ILE A 197 12.90 3.26 19.15
C ILE A 197 12.10 3.17 17.85
N LEU A 198 10.99 2.42 17.89
CA LEU A 198 10.09 2.30 16.76
C LEU A 198 9.12 3.49 16.75
N ASN A 199 9.24 4.32 15.73
CA ASN A 199 8.40 5.50 15.56
C ASN A 199 7.44 5.32 14.39
N PHE A 200 6.32 6.04 14.41
CA PHE A 200 5.46 6.24 13.26
C PHE A 200 5.35 7.71 12.88
N ARG A 201 4.93 7.97 11.64
CA ARG A 201 4.57 9.30 11.15
C ARG A 201 3.44 9.20 10.13
N ILE A 202 2.61 10.23 10.12
CA ILE A 202 1.50 10.38 9.16
C ILE A 202 1.87 11.47 8.17
N ASP A 203 1.75 11.20 6.87
CA ASP A 203 2.03 12.17 5.78
C ASP A 203 3.38 12.88 5.89
N ARG A 204 4.41 12.16 6.35
CA ARG A 204 5.79 12.67 6.58
C ARG A 204 5.87 13.83 7.58
N LYS A 205 4.91 13.95 8.50
CA LYS A 205 4.97 14.90 9.62
C LYS A 205 5.91 14.41 10.74
N ARG A 206 5.89 15.12 11.88
CA ARG A 206 6.70 14.81 13.07
C ARG A 206 6.54 13.34 13.48
N LYS A 207 7.65 12.71 13.88
CA LYS A 207 7.67 11.35 14.40
C LYS A 207 7.02 11.28 15.78
N LEU A 208 6.30 10.20 16.03
CA LEU A 208 5.74 9.85 17.33
C LEU A 208 6.09 8.38 17.65
N PRO A 209 6.20 7.97 18.92
CA PRO A 209 6.41 6.57 19.30
C PRO A 209 5.27 5.68 18.79
N VAL A 210 5.57 4.47 18.31
CA VAL A 210 4.53 3.56 17.77
C VAL A 210 3.49 3.15 18.81
N THR A 211 3.87 3.15 20.08
CA THR A 211 2.98 2.89 21.22
C THR A 211 1.86 3.91 21.32
N THR A 212 2.09 5.17 20.92
CA THR A 212 1.06 6.20 20.86
C THR A 212 -0.01 5.83 19.83
N LEU A 213 0.38 5.27 18.69
CA LEU A 213 -0.56 4.77 17.69
C LEU A 213 -1.40 3.61 18.24
N LEU A 214 -0.76 2.65 18.92
CA LEU A 214 -1.45 1.51 19.52
C LEU A 214 -2.43 1.94 20.63
N MET A 215 -2.05 2.90 21.47
CA MET A 215 -2.95 3.48 22.47
C MET A 215 -4.13 4.21 21.83
N ALA A 216 -3.91 4.96 20.73
CA ALA A 216 -5.00 5.60 19.99
C ALA A 216 -6.01 4.58 19.40
N LEU A 217 -5.55 3.36 19.05
CA LEU A 217 -6.43 2.25 18.63
C LEU A 217 -7.27 1.64 19.77
N GLY A 218 -6.93 1.95 21.02
CA GLY A 218 -7.63 1.52 22.23
C GLY A 218 -6.93 0.40 23.01
N PHE A 219 -5.65 0.14 22.76
CA PHE A 219 -4.87 -0.81 23.57
C PHE A 219 -4.22 -0.10 24.76
N ASN A 220 -4.35 -0.67 25.96
CA ASN A 220 -3.64 -0.16 27.14
C ASN A 220 -2.16 -0.58 27.11
N ARG A 221 -1.34 -0.02 28.00
CA ARG A 221 0.10 -0.32 28.08
C ARG A 221 0.37 -1.81 28.28
N ASP A 222 -0.38 -2.44 29.18
CA ASP A 222 -0.32 -3.88 29.45
C ASP A 222 -0.74 -4.72 28.23
N ASP A 223 -1.83 -4.33 27.57
CA ASP A 223 -2.32 -5.01 26.37
C ASP A 223 -1.27 -4.94 25.26
N ILE A 224 -0.60 -3.79 25.10
CA ILE A 224 0.48 -3.63 24.12
C ILE A 224 1.60 -4.63 24.41
N LEU A 225 2.08 -4.74 25.65
CA LEU A 225 3.14 -5.70 25.96
C LEU A 225 2.69 -7.15 25.72
N ASN A 226 1.47 -7.50 26.15
CA ASN A 226 0.89 -8.84 26.00
C ASN A 226 0.59 -9.23 24.53
N LEU A 227 0.42 -8.26 23.63
CA LEU A 227 0.18 -8.50 22.20
C LEU A 227 1.44 -8.92 21.43
N PHE A 228 2.61 -8.47 21.87
CA PHE A 228 3.88 -8.65 21.16
C PHE A 228 4.88 -9.54 21.90
N TYR A 229 4.73 -9.70 23.20
CA TYR A 229 5.58 -10.54 24.03
C TYR A 229 4.76 -11.63 24.72
N GLU A 230 5.35 -12.81 24.87
CA GLU A 230 4.77 -13.88 25.66
C GLU A 230 5.11 -13.69 27.14
N ASN A 231 4.16 -14.04 28.01
CA ASN A 231 4.33 -13.96 29.45
C ASN A 231 4.90 -15.25 30.01
N ILE A 232 6.11 -15.17 30.55
CA ILE A 232 6.76 -16.28 31.22
C ILE A 232 6.49 -16.18 32.71
N ARG A 233 5.83 -17.20 33.25
CA ARG A 233 5.56 -17.31 34.68
C ARG A 233 6.80 -17.86 35.41
N PHE A 234 7.15 -17.20 36.51
CA PHE A 234 8.16 -17.61 37.47
C PHE A 234 7.48 -17.78 38.83
N ASP A 235 7.56 -18.98 39.41
CA ASP A 235 7.01 -19.28 40.73
C ASP A 235 8.14 -19.45 41.75
N LEU A 236 8.05 -18.74 42.87
CA LEU A 236 9.02 -18.82 43.96
C LEU A 236 8.89 -20.19 44.66
N THR A 237 10.00 -20.92 44.74
CA THR A 237 10.06 -22.25 45.38
C THR A 237 10.81 -22.24 46.71
N SER A 238 11.85 -21.43 46.83
CA SER A 238 12.62 -21.16 48.06
C SER A 238 13.08 -19.69 48.04
N GLU A 239 13.68 -19.18 49.12
CA GLU A 239 14.07 -17.75 49.24
C GLU A 239 14.89 -17.22 48.05
N ASP A 240 15.61 -18.08 47.31
CA ASP A 240 16.45 -17.68 46.17
C ASP A 240 16.22 -18.49 44.88
N GLU A 241 15.25 -19.41 44.85
CA GLU A 241 15.00 -20.27 43.68
C GLU A 241 13.60 -20.08 43.11
N TRP A 242 13.56 -19.81 41.80
CA TRP A 242 12.36 -19.66 40.99
C TRP A 242 12.22 -20.82 40.02
N LYS A 243 10.99 -21.30 39.85
CA LYS A 243 10.64 -22.32 38.86
C LYS A 243 10.00 -21.66 37.65
N THR A 244 10.43 -22.05 36.45
CA THR A 244 9.80 -21.62 35.21
C THR A 244 9.70 -22.75 34.18
N LYS A 245 8.85 -22.56 33.16
CA LYS A 245 8.57 -23.55 32.12
C LYS A 245 9.72 -23.63 31.13
N PHE A 246 10.11 -24.86 30.76
CA PHE A 246 11.14 -25.10 29.75
C PHE A 246 10.54 -25.10 28.33
N THR A 247 10.88 -24.07 27.55
CA THR A 247 10.52 -23.97 26.14
C THR A 247 11.78 -24.12 25.27
N PRO A 248 11.90 -25.18 24.43
CA PRO A 248 13.11 -25.45 23.66
C PRO A 248 13.54 -24.32 22.70
N GLU A 249 12.59 -23.53 22.23
CA GLU A 249 12.83 -22.44 21.27
C GLU A 249 13.70 -21.33 21.88
N ASN A 250 13.48 -21.00 23.16
CA ASN A 250 14.22 -19.96 23.89
C ASN A 250 15.69 -20.36 24.12
N PHE A 251 16.03 -21.64 23.96
CA PHE A 251 17.39 -22.16 24.10
C PHE A 251 18.12 -22.31 22.75
N LYS A 252 17.57 -21.80 21.65
CA LYS A 252 18.24 -21.85 20.34
C LYS A 252 19.50 -20.96 20.35
N ASN A 253 20.67 -21.60 20.22
CA ASN A 253 21.99 -20.94 20.27
C ASN A 253 22.27 -20.19 21.59
N PHE A 254 21.60 -20.58 22.67
CA PHE A 254 21.74 -19.93 23.96
C PHE A 254 22.93 -20.53 24.73
N LYS A 255 23.76 -19.68 25.33
CA LYS A 255 24.85 -20.11 26.21
C LYS A 255 24.38 -20.00 27.66
N LEU A 256 24.40 -21.11 28.39
CA LEU A 256 23.96 -21.15 29.79
C LEU A 256 24.94 -20.40 30.69
N ARG A 257 24.43 -19.46 31.49
CA ARG A 257 25.21 -18.79 32.56
C ARG A 257 25.34 -19.66 33.81
N ASN A 258 24.26 -20.37 34.14
CA ASN A 258 24.17 -21.27 35.29
C ASN A 258 23.81 -22.70 34.84
N ASP A 259 24.01 -23.67 35.73
CA ASP A 259 23.60 -25.05 35.49
C ASP A 259 22.08 -25.13 35.26
N LEU A 260 21.67 -25.89 34.23
CA LEU A 260 20.26 -26.12 33.95
C LEU A 260 19.76 -27.27 34.83
N ILE A 261 19.01 -26.94 35.88
CA ILE A 261 18.52 -27.90 36.88
C ILE A 261 17.04 -28.20 36.62
N ASN A 262 16.68 -29.48 36.55
CA ASN A 262 15.28 -29.90 36.46
C ASN A 262 14.56 -29.62 37.79
N ALA A 263 13.45 -28.88 37.74
CA ALA A 263 12.72 -28.47 38.94
C ALA A 263 12.01 -29.62 39.68
N GLU A 264 11.71 -30.73 39.00
CA GLU A 264 11.02 -31.89 39.58
C GLU A 264 12.01 -32.90 40.17
N THR A 265 13.14 -33.14 39.50
CA THR A 265 14.13 -34.14 39.93
C THR A 265 15.32 -33.54 40.69
N LYS A 266 15.47 -32.20 40.69
CA LYS A 266 16.62 -31.45 41.19
C LYS A 266 17.99 -31.90 40.62
N LYS A 267 17.98 -32.62 39.49
CA LYS A 267 19.20 -33.07 38.80
C LYS A 267 19.68 -32.03 37.81
N VAL A 268 21.00 -31.86 37.72
CA VAL A 268 21.65 -31.03 36.69
C VAL A 268 21.56 -31.76 35.35
N VAL A 269 20.91 -31.12 34.38
CA VAL A 269 20.67 -31.67 33.04
C VAL A 269 21.76 -31.20 32.06
N ILE A 270 22.13 -29.92 32.13
CA ILE A 270 23.24 -29.34 31.37
C ILE A 270 24.09 -28.49 32.31
N LYS A 271 25.41 -28.61 32.22
CA LYS A 271 26.37 -27.79 32.98
C LYS A 271 26.49 -26.38 32.40
N LYS A 272 26.82 -25.42 33.26
CA LYS A 272 27.15 -24.03 32.90
C LYS A 272 28.15 -23.95 31.75
N ASP A 273 28.12 -22.84 31.02
CA ASP A 273 28.95 -22.55 29.85
C ASP A 273 28.74 -23.42 28.61
N THR A 274 27.88 -24.44 28.68
CA THR A 274 27.55 -25.26 27.51
C THR A 274 26.61 -24.48 26.58
N LYS A 275 26.95 -24.44 25.28
CA LYS A 275 26.06 -23.88 24.25
C LYS A 275 24.98 -24.90 23.92
N VAL A 276 23.72 -24.53 24.13
CA VAL A 276 22.59 -25.41 23.84
C VAL A 276 22.18 -25.22 22.38
N LEU A 277 22.15 -26.34 21.64
CA LEU A 277 21.62 -26.38 20.27
C LEU A 277 20.16 -26.84 20.31
N TYR A 278 19.37 -26.40 19.33
CA TYR A 278 17.94 -26.74 19.25
C TYR A 278 17.63 -28.26 19.31
N PRO A 279 18.39 -29.16 18.64
CA PRO A 279 18.17 -30.60 18.76
C PRO A 279 18.39 -31.14 20.18
N MET A 280 19.35 -30.58 20.91
CA MET A 280 19.63 -30.96 22.30
C MET A 280 18.47 -30.54 23.21
N ALA A 281 17.94 -29.32 23.04
CA ALA A 281 16.78 -28.85 23.80
C ALA A 281 15.51 -29.70 23.53
N LEU A 282 15.29 -30.11 22.27
CA LEU A 282 14.22 -31.04 21.92
C LEU A 282 14.38 -32.41 22.59
N LYS A 283 15.60 -32.94 22.67
CA LYS A 283 15.89 -34.20 23.37
C LYS A 283 15.54 -34.08 24.86
N LEU A 284 15.92 -32.98 25.51
CA LEU A 284 15.59 -32.75 26.91
C LEU A 284 14.10 -32.65 27.18
N LYS A 285 13.34 -32.01 26.29
CA LYS A 285 11.87 -31.97 26.39
C LYS A 285 11.27 -33.37 26.24
N LYS A 286 11.79 -34.20 25.33
CA LYS A 286 11.37 -35.61 25.19
C LYS A 286 11.72 -36.46 26.41
N GLU A 287 12.83 -36.17 27.08
CA GLU A 287 13.27 -36.81 28.33
C GLU A 287 12.49 -36.32 29.56
N GLY A 288 11.48 -35.45 29.38
CA GLY A 288 10.55 -35.03 30.43
C GLY A 288 10.92 -33.74 31.16
N LEU A 289 11.85 -32.92 30.64
CA LEU A 289 12.15 -31.61 31.21
C LEU A 289 11.01 -30.61 30.89
N ASN A 290 10.07 -30.46 31.81
CA ASN A 290 8.96 -29.51 31.69
C ASN A 290 9.25 -28.16 32.36
N ASN A 291 9.96 -28.18 33.49
CA ASN A 291 10.26 -27.00 34.29
C ASN A 291 11.72 -27.02 34.76
N TYR A 292 12.34 -25.85 34.84
CA TYR A 292 13.71 -25.69 35.32
C TYR A 292 13.81 -24.63 36.42
N LEU A 293 14.83 -24.74 37.26
CA LEU A 293 15.11 -23.78 38.33
C LEU A 293 16.03 -22.66 37.86
N VAL A 294 15.76 -21.47 38.35
CA VAL A 294 16.45 -20.20 38.04
C VAL A 294 16.73 -19.48 39.35
N LYS A 295 17.92 -18.89 39.48
CA LYS A 295 18.26 -18.10 40.68
C LYS A 295 17.71 -16.69 40.57
N THR A 296 17.47 -16.03 41.70
CA THR A 296 17.00 -14.63 41.72
C THR A 296 17.93 -13.69 40.93
N ALA A 297 19.24 -13.93 41.00
CA ALA A 297 20.24 -13.16 40.26
C ALA A 297 20.06 -13.21 38.72
N ASP A 298 19.47 -14.26 38.18
CA ASP A 298 19.20 -14.39 36.73
C ASP A 298 17.92 -13.66 36.29
N LEU A 299 17.11 -13.20 37.25
CA LEU A 299 15.91 -12.39 36.98
C LEU A 299 16.26 -10.91 36.85
N PHE A 300 17.40 -10.46 37.38
CA PHE A 300 17.83 -9.08 37.26
C PHE A 300 18.05 -8.69 35.78
N GLY A 301 17.53 -7.52 35.42
CA GLY A 301 17.56 -7.03 34.03
C GLY A 301 16.47 -7.60 33.13
N LYS A 302 15.59 -8.49 33.63
CA LYS A 302 14.35 -8.87 32.94
C LYS A 302 13.25 -7.85 33.23
N TYR A 303 12.18 -7.89 32.44
CA TYR A 303 11.10 -6.91 32.49
C TYR A 303 9.78 -7.53 32.93
N LEU A 304 9.02 -6.83 33.77
CA LEU A 304 7.69 -7.24 34.22
C LEU A 304 6.69 -7.24 33.07
N ALA A 305 5.80 -8.23 33.05
CA ALA A 305 4.72 -8.31 32.06
C ALA A 305 3.47 -7.53 32.46
N ASN A 306 3.13 -7.55 33.76
CA ASN A 306 1.92 -6.94 34.30
C ASN A 306 2.27 -6.02 35.47
N ASP A 307 1.39 -5.07 35.75
CA ASP A 307 1.44 -4.25 36.95
C ASP A 307 1.42 -5.11 38.23
N ILE A 308 2.21 -4.70 39.22
CA ILE A 308 2.21 -5.32 40.53
C ILE A 308 1.54 -4.36 41.52
N ILE A 309 0.35 -4.75 41.98
CA ILE A 309 -0.46 -3.96 42.89
C ILE A 309 -0.44 -4.61 44.27
N ASN A 310 -0.31 -3.79 45.31
CA ASN A 310 -0.53 -4.26 46.67
C ASN A 310 -2.04 -4.42 46.92
N GLU A 311 -2.53 -5.66 46.96
CA GLU A 311 -3.96 -5.95 47.18
C GLU A 311 -4.53 -5.34 48.47
N LYS A 312 -3.67 -5.03 49.47
CA LYS A 312 -4.11 -4.47 50.75
C LYS A 312 -4.23 -2.95 50.75
N THR A 313 -3.40 -2.25 49.99
CA THR A 313 -3.36 -0.77 49.97
C THR A 313 -3.87 -0.17 48.66
N GLY A 314 -3.97 -0.97 47.59
CA GLY A 314 -4.29 -0.51 46.25
C GLY A 314 -3.15 0.26 45.57
N GLU A 315 -1.96 0.31 46.18
CA GLU A 315 -0.81 1.02 45.64
C GLU A 315 -0.10 0.19 44.55
N VAL A 316 0.21 0.83 43.43
CA VAL A 316 1.00 0.24 42.34
C VAL A 316 2.47 0.27 42.74
N ILE A 317 3.09 -0.90 42.91
CA ILE A 317 4.48 -1.04 43.37
C ILE A 317 5.45 -0.96 42.20
N ALA A 318 5.06 -1.50 41.05
CA ALA A 318 5.79 -1.48 39.81
C ALA A 318 4.81 -1.60 38.64
N GLU A 319 5.13 -0.91 37.54
CA GLU A 319 4.34 -0.91 36.32
C GLU A 319 4.83 -1.99 35.35
N SER A 320 3.97 -2.38 34.41
CA SER A 320 4.32 -3.27 33.32
C SER A 320 5.46 -2.69 32.47
N GLY A 321 6.45 -3.53 32.16
CA GLY A 321 7.67 -3.13 31.46
C GLY A 321 8.77 -2.57 32.37
N ASP A 322 8.57 -2.42 33.67
CA ASP A 322 9.66 -2.06 34.59
C ASP A 322 10.71 -3.18 34.70
N GLU A 323 11.95 -2.77 34.92
CA GLU A 323 13.08 -3.69 35.08
C GLU A 323 13.10 -4.30 36.49
N VAL A 324 13.35 -5.61 36.57
CA VAL A 324 13.49 -6.30 37.84
C VAL A 324 14.82 -5.92 38.49
N THR A 325 14.73 -5.11 39.53
CA THR A 325 15.86 -4.70 40.37
C THR A 325 15.84 -5.45 41.71
N ASN A 326 16.96 -5.40 42.44
CA ASN A 326 17.05 -5.98 43.78
C ASN A 326 16.02 -5.34 44.73
N ASP A 327 15.81 -4.02 44.61
CA ASP A 327 14.85 -3.27 45.43
C ASP A 327 13.40 -3.67 45.14
N LEU A 328 13.10 -4.09 43.91
CA LEU A 328 11.79 -4.63 43.58
C LEU A 328 11.61 -6.01 44.24
N ILE A 329 12.59 -6.89 44.15
CA ILE A 329 12.50 -8.24 44.73
C ILE A 329 12.34 -8.20 46.26
N THR A 330 13.02 -7.30 46.96
CA THR A 330 12.84 -7.13 48.41
C THR A 330 11.41 -6.72 48.75
N LYS A 331 10.87 -5.71 48.05
CA LYS A 331 9.46 -5.30 48.20
C LYS A 331 8.48 -6.44 47.93
N LEU A 332 8.72 -7.25 46.89
CA LEU A 332 7.88 -8.41 46.56
C LEU A 332 7.92 -9.48 47.65
N THR A 333 9.08 -9.67 48.27
CA THR A 333 9.28 -10.63 49.37
C THR A 333 8.53 -10.16 50.62
N ASP A 334 8.59 -8.88 50.95
CA ASP A 334 7.84 -8.27 52.06
C ASP A 334 6.32 -8.44 51.89
N LEU A 335 5.85 -8.33 50.65
CA LEU A 335 4.45 -8.48 50.27
C LEU A 335 4.00 -9.94 50.10
N LYS A 336 4.92 -10.90 50.24
CA LYS A 336 4.69 -12.36 50.08
C LYS A 336 4.12 -12.74 48.70
N ILE A 337 4.50 -12.02 47.65
CA ILE A 337 4.11 -12.35 46.27
C ILE A 337 4.95 -13.55 45.81
N LYS A 338 4.28 -14.66 45.46
CA LYS A 338 4.93 -15.96 45.16
C LYS A 338 5.07 -16.25 43.67
N SER A 339 4.46 -15.46 42.80
CA SER A 339 4.49 -15.67 41.36
C SER A 339 4.70 -14.35 40.64
N LEU A 340 5.55 -14.37 39.63
CA LEU A 340 5.92 -13.19 38.87
C LEU A 340 5.87 -13.51 37.37
N TYR A 341 5.34 -12.57 36.58
CA TYR A 341 5.23 -12.70 35.12
C TYR A 341 6.24 -11.78 34.47
N LEU A 342 7.13 -12.35 33.66
CA LEU A 342 8.16 -11.62 32.92
C LEU A 342 7.92 -11.71 31.42
N LEU A 343 8.31 -10.66 30.70
CA LEU A 343 8.30 -10.64 29.25
C LEU A 343 9.36 -11.59 28.69
N ASP A 344 9.02 -12.34 27.64
CA ASP A 344 9.95 -13.18 26.88
C ASP A 344 10.93 -12.35 26.02
N ILE A 345 11.87 -11.70 26.70
CA ILE A 345 12.95 -10.92 26.09
C ILE A 345 14.28 -11.58 26.47
N ASP A 346 14.97 -12.15 25.50
CA ASP A 346 16.25 -12.84 25.68
C ASP A 346 17.46 -12.01 25.23
N GLY A 347 17.22 -10.92 24.48
CA GLY A 347 18.25 -10.05 23.91
C GLY A 347 19.02 -10.66 22.73
N VAL A 348 18.64 -11.86 22.27
CA VAL A 348 19.29 -12.59 21.17
C VAL A 348 18.31 -12.89 20.05
N ASN A 349 17.16 -13.52 20.36
CA ASN A 349 16.12 -13.86 19.40
C ASN A 349 14.92 -12.91 19.46
N ARG A 350 14.71 -12.22 20.59
CA ARG A 350 13.65 -11.21 20.82
C ARG A 350 14.25 -10.04 21.60
N GLY A 351 14.27 -8.86 20.99
CA GLY A 351 14.77 -7.63 21.62
C GLY A 351 13.71 -6.81 22.39
N PRO A 352 14.13 -5.97 23.36
CA PRO A 352 13.24 -5.09 24.13
C PRO A 352 12.79 -3.82 23.36
N PHE A 353 12.66 -3.89 22.04
CA PHE A 353 12.47 -2.69 21.20
C PHE A 353 11.15 -1.97 21.46
N LEU A 354 10.04 -2.72 21.56
CA LEU A 354 8.73 -2.14 21.82
C LEU A 354 8.62 -1.64 23.27
N ARG A 355 9.17 -2.40 24.23
CA ARG A 355 9.26 -1.99 25.63
C ARG A 355 10.02 -0.67 25.77
N ASN A 356 11.19 -0.54 25.13
CA ASN A 356 11.98 0.69 25.17
C ASN A 356 11.23 1.87 24.53
N THR A 357 10.45 1.59 23.49
CA THR A 357 9.57 2.60 22.88
C THR A 357 8.47 3.06 23.85
N LEU A 358 7.87 2.12 24.59
CA LEU A 358 6.84 2.40 25.60
C LEU A 358 7.36 3.25 26.77
N THR A 359 8.63 3.06 27.17
CA THR A 359 9.29 3.87 28.22
C THR A 359 9.55 5.31 27.76
N VAL A 360 9.77 5.53 26.47
CA VAL A 360 10.01 6.86 25.90
C VAL A 360 8.68 7.61 25.62
N ASP A 361 7.59 6.87 25.44
CA ASP A 361 6.28 7.44 25.23
C ASP A 361 5.74 8.11 26.50
N LYS A 362 5.28 9.36 26.34
CA LYS A 362 4.75 10.18 27.44
C LYS A 362 3.25 9.98 27.65
N ASN A 363 2.56 9.38 26.68
CA ASN A 363 1.12 9.18 26.75
C ASN A 363 0.81 7.94 27.61
N LEU A 364 -0.24 8.04 28.42
CA LEU A 364 -0.67 6.95 29.30
C LEU A 364 -1.97 6.29 28.86
N ASN A 365 -2.81 7.02 28.12
CA ASN A 365 -4.15 6.59 27.74
C ASN A 365 -4.49 6.95 26.28
N GLN A 366 -5.61 6.40 25.80
CA GLN A 366 -6.10 6.61 24.44
C GLN A 366 -6.39 8.09 24.13
N ASP A 367 -6.87 8.86 25.11
CA ASP A 367 -7.27 10.25 24.91
C ASP A 367 -6.06 11.15 24.68
N GLU A 368 -5.03 11.04 25.52
CA GLU A 368 -3.75 11.73 25.35
C GLU A 368 -3.07 11.39 24.03
N ALA A 369 -3.05 10.10 23.69
CA ALA A 369 -2.48 9.63 22.43
C ALA A 369 -3.20 10.23 21.21
N SER A 370 -4.54 10.26 21.24
CA SER A 370 -5.36 10.87 20.19
C SER A 370 -5.11 12.38 20.09
N MET A 371 -4.97 13.08 21.22
CA MET A 371 -4.66 14.51 21.25
C MET A 371 -3.27 14.83 20.70
N ASP A 372 -2.25 14.03 21.01
CA ASP A 372 -0.90 14.28 20.50
C ASP A 372 -0.83 14.05 18.99
N ILE A 373 -1.51 13.02 18.48
CA ILE A 373 -1.71 12.82 17.03
C ILE A 373 -2.41 14.05 16.41
N TYR A 374 -3.46 14.58 17.05
CA TYR A 374 -4.15 15.78 16.57
C TYR A 374 -3.22 16.99 16.49
N ARG A 375 -2.42 17.25 17.54
CA ARG A 375 -1.46 18.38 17.58
C ARG A 375 -0.41 18.30 16.48
N VAL A 376 0.05 17.09 16.15
CA VAL A 376 0.99 16.88 15.03
C VAL A 376 0.32 17.14 13.68
N LEU A 377 -0.94 16.73 13.52
CA LEU A 377 -1.65 16.89 12.27
C LEU A 377 -2.11 18.34 12.04
N ARG A 378 -2.54 19.04 13.10
CA ARG A 378 -3.05 20.41 13.07
C ARG A 378 -2.34 21.27 14.11
N PRO A 379 -1.12 21.73 13.81
CA PRO A 379 -0.40 22.59 14.74
C PRO A 379 -1.14 23.92 14.91
N GLY A 380 -1.44 24.30 16.15
CA GLY A 380 -2.06 25.58 16.50
C GLY A 380 -3.57 25.54 16.76
N GLU A 381 -4.26 24.45 16.42
CA GLU A 381 -5.66 24.25 16.81
C GLU A 381 -5.73 23.53 18.18
N PRO A 382 -6.51 24.03 19.16
CA PRO A 382 -6.65 23.35 20.45
C PRO A 382 -7.41 22.02 20.25
N PRO A 383 -6.85 20.87 20.68
CA PRO A 383 -7.52 19.59 20.54
C PRO A 383 -8.63 19.44 21.58
N THR A 384 -9.80 18.94 21.18
CA THR A 384 -10.77 18.33 22.10
C THR A 384 -10.73 16.80 21.94
N ILE A 385 -11.09 16.05 22.98
CA ILE A 385 -11.03 14.57 22.96
C ILE A 385 -11.85 14.01 21.78
N GLU A 386 -13.06 14.53 21.61
CA GLU A 386 -13.99 14.08 20.57
C GLU A 386 -13.48 14.41 19.16
N THR A 387 -12.99 15.62 18.93
CA THR A 387 -12.44 16.02 17.62
C THR A 387 -11.17 15.23 17.28
N ALA A 388 -10.33 14.94 18.27
CA ALA A 388 -9.14 14.13 18.11
C ALA A 388 -9.47 12.67 17.72
N LYS A 389 -10.39 12.03 18.45
CA LYS A 389 -10.86 10.67 18.14
C LYS A 389 -11.51 10.59 16.76
N ASN A 390 -12.37 11.55 16.44
CA ASN A 390 -13.07 11.60 15.15
C ASN A 390 -12.08 11.86 14.00
N LEU A 391 -11.08 12.72 14.19
CA LEU A 391 -10.01 12.91 13.21
C LEU A 391 -9.25 11.61 12.97
N PHE A 392 -8.80 10.93 14.02
CA PHE A 392 -8.07 9.66 13.91
C PHE A 392 -8.89 8.57 13.21
N GLY A 393 -10.17 8.41 13.60
CA GLY A 393 -11.12 7.51 12.94
C GLY A 393 -11.22 7.76 11.44
N ASN A 394 -11.32 9.02 11.05
CA ASN A 394 -11.47 9.45 9.66
C ASN A 394 -10.20 9.30 8.81
N LEU A 395 -9.02 9.14 9.40
CA LEU A 395 -7.76 9.03 8.65
C LEU A 395 -7.60 7.67 7.97
N PHE A 396 -7.89 6.58 8.69
CA PHE A 396 -7.53 5.23 8.26
C PHE A 396 -8.74 4.28 8.12
N PHE A 397 -9.84 4.55 8.83
CA PHE A 397 -10.97 3.63 8.97
C PHE A 397 -12.21 4.07 8.18
N ASN A 398 -12.17 5.24 7.54
CA ASN A 398 -13.29 5.77 6.76
C ASN A 398 -13.11 5.50 5.27
N HIS A 399 -13.99 4.68 4.68
CA HIS A 399 -14.00 4.33 3.25
C HIS A 399 -14.04 5.54 2.31
N THR A 400 -14.67 6.63 2.74
CA THR A 400 -14.76 7.86 1.94
C THR A 400 -13.46 8.64 1.91
N ARG A 401 -12.52 8.42 2.84
CA ARG A 401 -11.25 9.16 2.93
C ARG A 401 -10.03 8.28 2.69
N TYR A 402 -10.13 6.99 2.96
CA TYR A 402 -9.05 6.02 2.89
C TYR A 402 -9.44 4.82 2.03
N ASP A 403 -8.55 4.44 1.12
CA ASP A 403 -8.73 3.31 0.22
C ASP A 403 -7.37 2.72 -0.17
N LEU A 404 -7.12 1.46 0.18
CA LEU A 404 -5.96 0.67 -0.28
C LEU A 404 -6.12 0.14 -1.70
N SER A 405 -7.33 0.16 -2.26
CA SER A 405 -7.77 -0.67 -3.39
C SER A 405 -7.69 -2.17 -3.11
N GLU A 406 -8.41 -2.97 -3.89
CA GLU A 406 -8.33 -4.44 -3.83
C GLU A 406 -6.88 -4.94 -4.01
N THR A 407 -6.12 -4.29 -4.89
CA THR A 407 -4.71 -4.67 -5.14
C THR A 407 -3.84 -4.44 -3.92
N GLY A 408 -3.99 -3.29 -3.25
CA GLY A 408 -3.24 -2.98 -2.05
C GLY A 408 -3.58 -3.94 -0.92
N ARG A 409 -4.87 -4.29 -0.77
CA ARG A 409 -5.33 -5.28 0.20
C ARG A 409 -4.74 -6.67 -0.08
N VAL A 410 -4.82 -7.16 -1.31
CA VAL A 410 -4.22 -8.47 -1.68
C VAL A 410 -2.72 -8.49 -1.43
N LYS A 411 -1.99 -7.43 -1.78
CA LYS A 411 -0.56 -7.33 -1.52
C LYS A 411 -0.25 -7.34 -0.03
N MET A 412 -1.02 -6.59 0.76
CA MET A 412 -0.84 -6.52 2.21
C MET A 412 -1.12 -7.87 2.87
N ASN A 413 -2.21 -8.54 2.47
CA ASN A 413 -2.57 -9.87 2.95
C ASN A 413 -1.50 -10.92 2.60
N ALA A 414 -1.05 -10.94 1.34
CA ALA A 414 -0.01 -11.89 0.91
C ALA A 414 1.33 -11.65 1.61
N ARG A 415 1.65 -10.39 1.95
CA ARG A 415 2.93 -10.04 2.56
C ARG A 415 3.03 -10.39 4.05
N MET A 416 1.91 -10.27 4.76
CA MET A 416 1.81 -10.48 6.21
C MET A 416 0.98 -11.73 6.57
N ASP A 417 0.65 -12.56 5.58
CA ASP A 417 -0.15 -13.78 5.72
C ASP A 417 -1.51 -13.56 6.44
N LEU A 418 -2.21 -12.49 6.03
CA LEU A 418 -3.51 -12.12 6.62
C LEU A 418 -4.67 -12.76 5.87
N ASP A 419 -5.60 -13.35 6.62
CA ASP A 419 -6.90 -13.78 6.10
C ASP A 419 -7.91 -12.63 6.17
N CYS A 420 -8.16 -11.97 5.04
CA CYS A 420 -9.07 -10.83 4.93
C CYS A 420 -9.65 -10.74 3.52
N ASP A 421 -10.94 -10.40 3.43
CA ASP A 421 -11.59 -10.17 2.14
C ASP A 421 -10.87 -9.04 1.36
N PRO A 422 -10.41 -9.31 0.12
CA PRO A 422 -9.86 -8.30 -0.79
C PRO A 422 -10.70 -7.03 -0.96
N LYS A 423 -12.02 -7.11 -0.75
CA LYS A 423 -12.94 -5.97 -0.87
C LYS A 423 -12.86 -4.98 0.29
N LEU A 424 -12.30 -5.38 1.44
CA LEU A 424 -12.13 -4.47 2.56
C LEU A 424 -10.93 -3.56 2.35
N THR A 425 -11.14 -2.37 1.82
CA THR A 425 -10.04 -1.49 1.40
C THR A 425 -9.58 -0.46 2.43
N VAL A 426 -10.26 -0.32 3.58
CA VAL A 426 -9.79 0.48 4.72
C VAL A 426 -8.78 -0.30 5.56
N LEU A 427 -7.92 0.37 6.32
CA LEU A 427 -7.06 -0.31 7.29
C LEU A 427 -7.89 -0.82 8.47
N ARG A 428 -7.48 -1.96 9.03
CA ARG A 428 -8.00 -2.49 10.28
C ARG A 428 -7.00 -2.33 11.41
N LYS A 429 -7.46 -2.50 12.65
CA LYS A 429 -6.58 -2.48 13.83
C LYS A 429 -5.57 -3.62 13.77
N GLU A 430 -6.04 -4.80 13.36
CA GLU A 430 -5.23 -6.01 13.21
C GLU A 430 -4.13 -5.80 12.16
N ASP A 431 -4.42 -5.10 11.06
CA ASP A 431 -3.42 -4.81 10.04
C ASP A 431 -2.26 -3.98 10.60
N ILE A 432 -2.55 -2.98 11.45
CA ILE A 432 -1.51 -2.14 12.09
C ILE A 432 -0.70 -2.96 13.09
N VAL A 433 -1.35 -3.80 13.90
CA VAL A 433 -0.67 -4.69 14.86
C VAL A 433 0.29 -5.64 14.14
N GLU A 434 -0.13 -6.24 13.03
CA GLU A 434 0.72 -7.15 12.24
C GLU A 434 1.89 -6.43 11.58
N ILE A 435 1.70 -5.18 11.12
CA ILE A 435 2.81 -4.35 10.61
C ILE A 435 3.86 -4.14 11.71
N VAL A 436 3.43 -3.80 12.93
CA VAL A 436 4.35 -3.62 14.07
C VAL A 436 5.05 -4.93 14.42
N ARG A 437 4.33 -6.06 14.39
CA ARG A 437 4.92 -7.39 14.64
C ARG A 437 5.97 -7.75 13.60
N HIS A 438 5.69 -7.50 12.33
CA HIS A 438 6.64 -7.76 11.25
C HIS A 438 7.87 -6.85 11.34
N MET A 439 7.69 -5.59 11.72
CA MET A 439 8.81 -4.67 12.00
C MET A 439 9.72 -5.16 13.12
N LEU A 440 9.14 -5.68 14.21
CA LEU A 440 9.91 -6.28 15.32
C LEU A 440 10.65 -7.55 14.85
N ASN A 441 10.00 -8.41 14.08
CA ASN A 441 10.60 -9.61 13.51
C ASN A 441 11.79 -9.29 12.59
N LEU A 442 11.66 -8.29 11.71
CA LEU A 442 12.75 -7.85 10.83
C LEU A 442 13.95 -7.38 11.65
N LYS A 443 13.70 -6.66 12.76
CA LYS A 443 14.75 -6.21 13.67
C LYS A 443 15.44 -7.36 14.40
N ASP A 444 14.68 -8.40 14.76
CA ASP A 444 15.18 -9.66 15.31
C ASP A 444 15.89 -10.55 14.25
N GLY A 445 16.00 -10.10 13.00
CA GLY A 445 16.63 -10.84 11.91
C GLY A 445 15.76 -11.96 11.32
N LYS A 446 14.44 -11.92 11.56
CA LYS A 446 13.45 -12.85 11.01
C LYS A 446 12.73 -12.21 9.84
N GLY A 447 12.94 -12.76 8.64
CA GLY A 447 12.32 -12.30 7.41
C GLY A 447 13.25 -11.44 6.56
N GLU A 448 12.74 -11.04 5.40
CA GLU A 448 13.47 -10.27 4.38
C GLU A 448 12.74 -8.96 4.10
N VAL A 449 13.46 -7.99 3.52
CA VAL A 449 12.91 -6.71 3.07
C VAL A 449 12.41 -6.80 1.64
N ASP A 450 11.57 -5.84 1.24
CA ASP A 450 10.99 -5.78 -0.09
C ASP A 450 11.89 -5.00 -1.06
N ASP A 451 12.00 -5.50 -2.30
CA ASP A 451 12.59 -4.72 -3.39
C ASP A 451 11.55 -3.74 -3.96
N ILE A 452 11.71 -2.46 -3.64
CA ILE A 452 10.82 -1.37 -4.07
C ILE A 452 10.84 -1.18 -5.60
N ASP A 453 11.93 -1.53 -6.27
CA ASP A 453 12.13 -1.28 -7.69
C ASP A 453 11.61 -2.43 -8.57
N HIS A 454 11.31 -3.58 -7.96
CA HIS A 454 10.61 -4.69 -8.58
C HIS A 454 9.28 -4.25 -9.24
N LEU A 455 9.02 -4.63 -10.49
CA LEU A 455 7.79 -4.20 -11.19
C LEU A 455 6.48 -4.77 -10.61
N GLY A 456 6.54 -5.76 -9.71
CA GLY A 456 5.38 -6.16 -8.88
C GLY A 456 5.03 -5.16 -7.78
N ASN A 457 5.95 -4.24 -7.47
CA ASN A 457 5.82 -3.17 -6.49
C ASN A 457 5.59 -1.80 -7.12
N ARG A 458 5.61 -1.75 -8.45
CA ARG A 458 5.33 -0.55 -9.25
C ARG A 458 4.15 -0.78 -10.17
N ARG A 459 3.31 0.24 -10.29
CA ARG A 459 2.09 0.22 -11.07
C ARG A 459 2.14 1.32 -12.11
N LEU A 460 1.54 1.06 -13.26
CA LEU A 460 1.40 2.02 -14.33
C LEU A 460 0.01 2.64 -14.31
N ARG A 461 -0.07 3.95 -14.07
CA ARG A 461 -1.29 4.74 -14.26
C ARG A 461 -1.37 5.15 -15.72
N SER A 462 -2.41 4.68 -16.36
CA SER A 462 -2.74 5.06 -17.74
C SER A 462 -3.54 6.36 -17.74
N VAL A 463 -3.69 6.98 -18.91
CA VAL A 463 -4.27 8.33 -19.04
C VAL A 463 -5.71 8.42 -18.54
N GLY A 464 -6.53 7.41 -18.79
CA GLY A 464 -7.90 7.38 -18.28
C GLY A 464 -7.97 7.47 -16.74
N GLU A 465 -7.09 6.74 -16.05
CA GLU A 465 -7.03 6.77 -14.57
C GLU A 465 -6.47 8.10 -14.05
N LEU A 466 -5.47 8.67 -14.72
CA LEU A 466 -4.93 9.98 -14.35
C LEU A 466 -6.03 11.04 -14.42
N VAL A 467 -6.81 11.05 -15.51
CA VAL A 467 -7.92 11.98 -15.70
C VAL A 467 -9.08 11.68 -14.75
N GLU A 468 -9.39 10.41 -14.48
CA GLU A 468 -10.38 9.98 -13.47
C GLU A 468 -10.06 10.58 -12.09
N ASN A 469 -8.81 10.50 -11.67
CA ASN A 469 -8.38 11.05 -10.39
C ASN A 469 -8.53 12.58 -10.33
N GLN A 470 -8.23 13.30 -11.42
CA GLN A 470 -8.44 14.75 -11.48
C GLN A 470 -9.92 15.13 -11.47
N PHE A 471 -10.74 14.35 -12.20
CA PHE A 471 -12.19 14.50 -12.21
C PHE A 471 -12.79 14.29 -10.81
N ARG A 472 -12.33 13.26 -10.09
CA ARG A 472 -12.71 12.99 -8.69
C ARG A 472 -12.34 14.12 -7.75
N ILE A 473 -11.13 14.67 -7.85
CA ILE A 473 -10.72 15.83 -7.03
C ILE A 473 -11.65 17.02 -7.29
N GLY A 474 -12.00 17.26 -8.56
CA GLY A 474 -12.97 18.29 -8.95
C GLY A 474 -14.35 18.07 -8.33
N LEU A 475 -14.84 16.82 -8.33
CA LEU A 475 -16.13 16.47 -7.74
C LEU A 475 -16.14 16.56 -6.21
N ILE A 476 -15.07 16.17 -5.51
CA ILE A 476 -14.98 16.33 -4.04
C ILE A 476 -15.02 17.81 -3.64
N ARG A 477 -14.36 18.68 -4.41
CA ARG A 477 -14.44 20.15 -4.20
C ARG A 477 -15.86 20.66 -4.41
N MET A 478 -16.56 20.11 -5.41
CA MET A 478 -17.96 20.44 -5.69
C MET A 478 -18.89 19.92 -4.60
N GLU A 479 -18.69 18.70 -4.11
CA GLU A 479 -19.49 18.06 -3.04
C GLU A 479 -19.55 18.96 -1.80
N ARG A 480 -18.39 19.47 -1.36
CA ARG A 480 -18.33 20.39 -0.23
C ARG A 480 -19.16 21.65 -0.48
N ALA A 481 -19.04 22.25 -1.66
CA ALA A 481 -19.80 23.44 -2.03
C ALA A 481 -21.31 23.17 -2.14
N ILE A 482 -21.70 21.98 -2.60
CA ILE A 482 -23.09 21.53 -2.67
C ILE A 482 -23.66 21.39 -1.25
N LYS A 483 -22.94 20.71 -0.34
CA LYS A 483 -23.34 20.56 1.08
C LYS A 483 -23.53 21.91 1.77
N GLU A 484 -22.58 22.82 1.61
CA GLU A 484 -22.65 24.18 2.18
C GLU A 484 -23.83 24.99 1.59
N LYS A 485 -24.11 24.86 0.29
CA LYS A 485 -25.27 25.51 -0.35
C LYS A 485 -26.61 24.93 0.09
N MET A 486 -26.73 23.60 0.19
CA MET A 486 -27.98 22.95 0.61
C MET A 486 -28.38 23.36 2.03
N ALA A 487 -27.41 23.59 2.92
CA ALA A 487 -27.68 24.07 4.28
C ALA A 487 -28.11 25.54 4.35
N SER A 488 -27.83 26.34 3.31
CA SER A 488 -28.07 27.79 3.31
C SER A 488 -29.36 28.20 2.60
N VAL A 489 -29.98 27.33 1.81
CA VAL A 489 -31.10 27.69 0.92
C VAL A 489 -32.30 26.79 1.17
N GLU A 490 -33.51 27.33 1.04
CA GLU A 490 -34.76 26.59 1.13
C GLU A 490 -34.90 25.59 -0.04
N ILE A 491 -34.76 24.30 0.28
CA ILE A 491 -34.67 23.18 -0.68
C ILE A 491 -35.87 23.12 -1.63
N ASP A 492 -37.08 23.45 -1.15
CA ASP A 492 -38.32 23.37 -1.94
C ASP A 492 -38.39 24.36 -3.10
N SER A 493 -37.61 25.43 -3.08
CA SER A 493 -37.58 26.43 -4.17
C SER A 493 -36.46 26.18 -5.18
N VAL A 494 -35.49 25.33 -4.85
CA VAL A 494 -34.23 25.18 -5.60
C VAL A 494 -34.30 24.04 -6.61
N MET A 495 -33.60 24.20 -7.74
CA MET A 495 -33.37 23.14 -8.72
C MET A 495 -31.93 22.60 -8.63
N PRO A 496 -31.66 21.35 -9.05
CA PRO A 496 -30.31 20.78 -9.00
C PRO A 496 -29.23 21.64 -9.66
N GLN A 497 -29.53 22.33 -10.78
CA GLN A 497 -28.57 23.20 -11.47
C GLN A 497 -28.09 24.39 -10.64
N ASP A 498 -28.88 24.88 -9.69
CA ASP A 498 -28.54 26.06 -8.88
C ASP A 498 -27.52 25.72 -7.77
N LEU A 499 -27.53 24.45 -7.34
CA LEU A 499 -26.62 23.90 -6.35
C LEU A 499 -25.25 23.58 -6.95
N ILE A 500 -25.20 23.25 -8.25
CA ILE A 500 -24.01 22.73 -8.90
C ILE A 500 -23.21 23.83 -9.57
N ASN A 501 -21.90 23.79 -9.38
CA ASN A 501 -20.96 24.69 -10.05
C ASN A 501 -19.90 23.88 -10.78
N ALA A 502 -19.88 23.94 -12.10
CA ALA A 502 -18.93 23.24 -12.98
C ALA A 502 -17.46 23.70 -12.84
N LYS A 503 -17.22 24.92 -12.32
CA LYS A 503 -15.88 25.54 -12.30
C LYS A 503 -14.78 24.70 -11.63
N PRO A 504 -14.99 24.05 -10.46
CA PRO A 504 -13.96 23.25 -9.80
C PRO A 504 -13.47 22.07 -10.66
N ILE A 505 -14.38 21.38 -11.36
CA ILE A 505 -14.02 20.27 -12.26
C ILE A 505 -13.24 20.80 -13.46
N ALA A 506 -13.75 21.85 -14.11
CA ALA A 506 -13.10 22.47 -15.26
C ALA A 506 -11.68 22.97 -14.93
N ALA A 507 -11.49 23.55 -13.74
CA ALA A 507 -10.20 24.02 -13.27
C ALA A 507 -9.19 22.87 -13.11
N CYS A 508 -9.57 21.78 -12.45
CA CYS A 508 -8.69 20.60 -12.26
C CYS A 508 -8.28 19.97 -13.60
N LEU A 509 -9.23 19.82 -14.54
CA LEU A 509 -8.92 19.27 -15.87
C LEU A 509 -8.04 20.21 -16.69
N LYS A 510 -8.32 21.52 -16.68
CA LYS A 510 -7.51 22.51 -17.39
C LYS A 510 -6.08 22.58 -16.84
N GLU A 511 -5.91 22.49 -15.52
CA GLU A 511 -4.61 22.40 -14.88
C GLU A 511 -3.87 21.12 -15.32
N PHE A 512 -4.53 19.97 -15.27
CA PHE A 512 -3.92 18.71 -15.71
C PHE A 512 -3.48 18.74 -17.17
N PHE A 513 -4.37 19.09 -18.10
CA PHE A 513 -4.04 19.07 -19.52
C PHE A 513 -3.10 20.21 -19.94
N GLY A 514 -3.10 21.35 -19.22
CA GLY A 514 -2.29 22.51 -19.53
C GLY A 514 -0.89 22.49 -18.92
N THR A 515 -0.79 22.28 -17.61
CA THR A 515 0.45 22.51 -16.83
C THR A 515 1.07 21.23 -16.27
N SER A 516 0.37 20.09 -16.28
CA SER A 516 0.93 18.85 -15.75
C SER A 516 2.19 18.42 -16.52
N PRO A 517 3.24 17.95 -15.83
CA PRO A 517 4.41 17.37 -16.49
C PRO A 517 4.09 16.09 -17.28
N LEU A 518 2.94 15.47 -17.03
CA LEU A 518 2.48 14.28 -17.74
C LEU A 518 1.76 14.62 -19.05
N SER A 519 1.24 15.84 -19.19
CA SER A 519 0.63 16.33 -20.44
C SER A 519 1.68 17.11 -21.22
N GLN A 520 2.30 16.48 -22.22
CA GLN A 520 3.44 17.04 -22.95
C GLN A 520 3.04 17.42 -24.37
N PHE A 521 3.74 18.39 -24.96
CA PHE A 521 3.64 18.65 -26.39
C PHE A 521 4.07 17.40 -27.15
N MET A 522 3.28 17.01 -28.14
CA MET A 522 3.57 15.82 -28.92
C MET A 522 4.86 15.98 -29.72
N ASP A 523 5.66 14.91 -29.78
CA ASP A 523 6.82 14.88 -30.66
C ASP A 523 6.35 14.47 -32.05
N GLN A 524 6.43 15.41 -32.99
CA GLN A 524 5.92 15.27 -34.35
C GLN A 524 7.05 15.26 -35.39
N THR A 525 8.30 15.00 -34.98
CA THR A 525 9.45 14.97 -35.90
C THR A 525 9.32 13.87 -36.95
N ASN A 526 8.81 12.70 -36.58
CA ASN A 526 8.52 11.59 -37.48
C ASN A 526 7.50 10.61 -36.83
N PRO A 527 6.91 9.68 -37.59
CA PRO A 527 5.92 8.74 -37.05
C PRO A 527 6.43 7.84 -35.91
N LEU A 528 7.73 7.50 -35.92
CA LEU A 528 8.32 6.67 -34.86
C LEU A 528 8.40 7.45 -33.53
N ALA A 529 8.79 8.72 -33.58
CA ALA A 529 8.83 9.61 -32.42
C ALA A 529 7.42 9.75 -31.81
N GLU A 530 6.40 9.92 -32.64
CA GLU A 530 4.99 9.97 -32.23
C GLU A 530 4.56 8.69 -31.48
N ILE A 531 4.82 7.51 -32.06
CA ILE A 531 4.44 6.22 -31.45
C ILE A 531 5.21 6.00 -30.14
N THR A 532 6.52 6.28 -30.13
CA THR A 532 7.37 6.10 -28.97
C THR A 532 6.95 7.02 -27.82
N HIS A 533 6.56 8.27 -28.13
CA HIS A 533 6.09 9.21 -27.11
C HIS A 533 4.78 8.72 -26.45
N LYS A 534 3.83 8.18 -27.21
CA LYS A 534 2.56 7.64 -26.66
C LYS A 534 2.75 6.41 -25.77
N ARG A 535 3.80 5.63 -26.04
CA ARG A 535 4.20 4.42 -25.30
C ARG A 535 5.15 4.69 -24.14
N ARG A 536 5.47 5.96 -23.90
CA ARG A 536 6.38 6.37 -22.84
C ARG A 536 5.78 6.11 -21.46
N VAL A 537 6.65 5.76 -20.53
CA VAL A 537 6.39 5.54 -19.12
C VAL A 537 7.29 6.46 -18.33
N SER A 538 6.72 7.27 -17.45
CA SER A 538 7.45 8.25 -16.64
C SER A 538 7.30 7.94 -15.16
N ALA A 539 8.41 7.84 -14.42
CA ALA A 539 8.40 7.79 -12.96
C ALA A 539 8.19 9.17 -12.31
N LEU A 540 8.16 10.24 -13.12
CA LEU A 540 8.00 11.61 -12.67
C LEU A 540 6.52 12.00 -12.53
N GLY A 541 6.27 13.14 -11.88
CA GLY A 541 4.93 13.72 -11.76
C GLY A 541 4.29 13.52 -10.37
N PRO A 542 3.02 13.92 -10.20
CA PRO A 542 2.35 13.91 -8.90
C PRO A 542 2.27 12.50 -8.32
N GLY A 543 2.75 12.31 -7.08
CA GLY A 543 2.83 11.00 -6.42
C GLY A 543 3.96 10.10 -6.92
N GLY A 544 4.73 10.53 -7.91
CA GLY A 544 5.95 9.87 -8.40
C GLY A 544 7.22 10.41 -7.73
N LEU A 545 8.32 10.27 -8.44
CA LEU A 545 9.64 10.73 -8.00
C LEU A 545 9.97 12.10 -8.56
N ASN A 546 10.77 12.85 -7.80
CA ASN A 546 11.39 14.08 -8.31
C ASN A 546 12.77 13.75 -8.86
N ARG A 547 13.14 14.41 -9.96
CA ARG A 547 14.41 14.20 -10.67
C ARG A 547 15.64 14.27 -9.75
N GLU A 548 15.66 15.24 -8.84
CA GLU A 548 16.77 15.50 -7.91
C GLU A 548 16.82 14.52 -6.73
N ARG A 549 15.69 13.89 -6.39
CA ARG A 549 15.58 12.96 -5.27
C ARG A 549 15.70 11.50 -5.70
N ALA A 550 15.67 11.23 -7.00
CA ALA A 550 15.78 9.89 -7.53
C ALA A 550 17.25 9.43 -7.48
N GLY A 551 17.51 8.49 -6.57
CA GLY A 551 18.82 7.85 -6.42
C GLY A 551 19.17 6.92 -7.58
N PHE A 552 20.35 6.33 -7.51
CA PHE A 552 20.88 5.40 -8.51
C PHE A 552 20.00 4.16 -8.69
N GLU A 553 19.54 3.55 -7.59
CA GLU A 553 18.80 2.28 -7.58
C GLU A 553 17.55 2.33 -8.48
N VAL A 554 16.82 3.45 -8.43
CA VAL A 554 15.59 3.66 -9.20
C VAL A 554 15.85 3.87 -10.71
N ARG A 555 17.06 4.31 -11.08
CA ARG A 555 17.44 4.59 -12.47
C ARG A 555 18.02 3.37 -13.17
N ASP A 556 18.43 2.37 -12.39
CA ASP A 556 19.07 1.17 -12.90
C ASP A 556 18.06 0.23 -13.59
N VAL A 557 18.59 -0.68 -14.41
CA VAL A 557 17.78 -1.69 -15.11
C VAL A 557 17.54 -2.86 -14.19
N HIS A 558 16.30 -2.98 -13.72
CA HIS A 558 15.88 -4.11 -12.90
C HIS A 558 15.59 -5.37 -13.75
N PRO A 559 15.93 -6.60 -13.32
CA PRO A 559 15.64 -7.83 -14.05
C PRO A 559 14.18 -8.02 -14.47
N THR A 560 13.23 -7.50 -13.67
CA THR A 560 11.80 -7.56 -14.00
C THR A 560 11.40 -6.74 -15.22
N HIS A 561 12.24 -5.80 -15.67
CA HIS A 561 11.98 -5.02 -16.88
C HIS A 561 11.91 -5.90 -18.13
N TYR A 562 12.49 -7.11 -18.09
CA TYR A 562 12.54 -8.03 -19.22
C TYR A 562 11.14 -8.27 -19.82
N GLY A 563 11.01 -7.96 -21.12
CA GLY A 563 9.76 -8.11 -21.87
C GLY A 563 8.66 -7.09 -21.53
N ARG A 564 8.87 -6.20 -20.55
CA ARG A 564 7.88 -5.23 -20.03
C ARG A 564 8.26 -3.80 -20.38
N ILE A 565 9.49 -3.43 -20.07
CA ILE A 565 10.06 -2.10 -20.31
C ILE A 565 11.32 -2.28 -21.14
N CYS A 566 11.50 -1.43 -22.16
CA CYS A 566 12.72 -1.45 -22.94
C CYS A 566 13.90 -0.99 -22.08
N PRO A 567 14.97 -1.80 -21.94
CA PRO A 567 16.14 -1.41 -21.13
C PRO A 567 17.06 -0.42 -21.85
N ILE A 568 16.85 -0.17 -23.15
CA ILE A 568 17.73 0.64 -24.00
C ILE A 568 17.10 2.01 -24.29
N GLU A 569 15.78 2.06 -24.47
CA GLU A 569 15.06 3.27 -24.85
C GLU A 569 14.74 4.14 -23.63
N THR A 570 15.71 4.98 -23.25
CA THR A 570 15.60 6.02 -22.21
C THR A 570 16.36 7.26 -22.70
N PRO A 571 15.89 8.48 -22.41
CA PRO A 571 16.68 9.67 -22.68
C PRO A 571 17.96 9.66 -21.85
N GLU A 572 19.08 10.06 -22.46
CA GLU A 572 20.33 10.30 -21.75
C GLU A 572 20.25 11.55 -20.86
N GLY A 573 21.21 11.70 -19.95
CA GLY A 573 21.32 12.86 -19.07
C GLY A 573 20.40 12.79 -17.84
N PRO A 574 19.84 13.93 -17.37
CA PRO A 574 19.18 14.00 -16.06
C PRO A 574 17.97 13.09 -15.87
N ASN A 575 17.34 12.64 -16.97
CA ASN A 575 16.13 11.82 -16.96
C ASN A 575 16.39 10.33 -17.21
N ILE A 576 17.66 9.89 -17.31
CA ILE A 576 18.03 8.49 -17.51
C ILE A 576 17.38 7.57 -16.48
N GLY A 577 16.73 6.51 -16.94
CA GLY A 577 16.02 5.51 -16.13
C GLY A 577 14.69 5.98 -15.53
N LEU A 578 14.41 7.29 -15.52
CA LEU A 578 13.15 7.85 -15.02
C LEU A 578 12.06 7.91 -16.10
N ILE A 579 12.47 7.91 -17.36
CA ILE A 579 11.59 7.86 -18.52
C ILE A 579 12.00 6.64 -19.32
N ASN A 580 11.07 5.71 -19.52
CA ASN A 580 11.32 4.49 -20.27
C ASN A 580 10.21 4.28 -21.31
N SER A 581 10.38 3.29 -22.19
CA SER A 581 9.38 2.91 -23.19
C SER A 581 8.82 1.52 -22.92
N LEU A 582 7.52 1.32 -23.17
CA LEU A 582 6.88 0.00 -23.11
C LEU A 582 7.45 -0.95 -24.17
N ALA A 583 7.82 -2.16 -23.74
CA ALA A 583 8.28 -3.21 -24.65
C ALA A 583 7.19 -3.59 -25.67
N THR A 584 7.58 -4.10 -26.84
CA THR A 584 6.66 -4.29 -27.98
C THR A 584 5.40 -5.07 -27.64
N TYR A 585 5.54 -6.18 -26.92
CA TYR A 585 4.45 -7.09 -26.59
C TYR A 585 3.87 -6.87 -25.18
N SER A 586 4.36 -5.87 -24.44
CA SER A 586 3.89 -5.63 -23.08
C SER A 586 2.43 -5.18 -23.08
N ARG A 587 1.65 -5.67 -22.13
CA ARG A 587 0.28 -5.21 -21.86
C ARG A 587 0.16 -4.72 -20.43
N ILE A 588 -0.90 -3.97 -20.16
CA ILE A 588 -1.28 -3.57 -18.81
C ILE A 588 -2.51 -4.35 -18.42
N ASN A 589 -2.48 -5.00 -17.26
CA ASN A 589 -3.64 -5.71 -16.74
C ASN A 589 -4.64 -4.77 -16.06
N LYS A 590 -5.78 -5.32 -15.62
CA LYS A 590 -6.83 -4.57 -14.90
C LYS A 590 -6.34 -3.85 -13.64
N TYR A 591 -5.25 -4.34 -13.06
CA TYR A 591 -4.66 -3.80 -11.84
C TYR A 591 -3.55 -2.78 -12.11
N GLY A 592 -3.21 -2.50 -13.36
CA GLY A 592 -2.17 -1.55 -13.72
C GLY A 592 -0.74 -2.12 -13.69
N PHE A 593 -0.56 -3.44 -13.54
CA PHE A 593 0.76 -4.07 -13.66
C PHE A 593 1.08 -4.39 -15.11
N ILE A 594 2.37 -4.30 -15.46
CA ILE A 594 2.84 -4.61 -16.80
C ILE A 594 3.08 -6.12 -16.91
N GLU A 595 2.53 -6.71 -17.97
CA GLU A 595 2.61 -8.14 -18.26
C GLU A 595 3.31 -8.39 -19.58
N SER A 596 3.94 -9.56 -19.69
CA SER A 596 4.60 -10.03 -20.90
C SER A 596 4.05 -11.39 -21.30
N PRO A 597 3.89 -11.66 -22.62
CA PRO A 597 3.42 -12.95 -23.08
C PRO A 597 4.53 -14.01 -23.05
N TYR A 598 4.19 -15.19 -22.57
CA TYR A 598 5.04 -16.38 -22.54
C TYR A 598 4.29 -17.59 -23.11
N ARG A 599 5.04 -18.55 -23.63
CA ARG A 599 4.50 -19.84 -24.09
C ARG A 599 4.52 -20.85 -22.96
N LYS A 600 3.43 -21.60 -22.80
CA LYS A 600 3.37 -22.69 -21.83
C LYS A 600 4.22 -23.87 -22.30
N VAL A 601 4.94 -24.49 -21.37
CA VAL A 601 5.67 -25.74 -21.59
C VAL A 601 5.05 -26.81 -20.72
N VAL A 602 4.67 -27.94 -21.32
CA VAL A 602 4.08 -29.09 -20.62
C VAL A 602 4.91 -30.33 -20.95
N ASN A 603 5.47 -30.98 -19.94
CA ASN A 603 6.26 -32.20 -20.07
C ASN A 603 7.36 -32.11 -21.17
N GLY A 604 8.12 -31.00 -21.19
CA GLY A 604 9.20 -30.77 -22.16
C GLY A 604 8.77 -30.32 -23.56
N LYS A 605 7.46 -30.22 -23.82
CA LYS A 605 6.90 -29.76 -25.11
C LYS A 605 6.39 -28.33 -25.01
N VAL A 606 6.86 -27.46 -25.90
CA VAL A 606 6.46 -26.05 -25.96
C VAL A 606 5.15 -25.91 -26.73
N THR A 607 4.08 -25.47 -26.06
CA THR A 607 2.76 -25.32 -26.68
C THR A 607 2.64 -24.00 -27.45
N LYS A 608 1.54 -23.80 -28.18
CA LYS A 608 1.19 -22.51 -28.83
C LYS A 608 0.32 -21.61 -27.94
N GLU A 609 -0.01 -22.08 -26.74
CA GLU A 609 -0.81 -21.31 -25.77
C GLU A 609 0.04 -20.18 -25.17
N ILE A 610 -0.51 -18.97 -25.18
CA ILE A 610 0.17 -17.76 -24.70
C ILE A 610 -0.48 -17.32 -23.40
N HIS A 611 0.33 -17.20 -22.35
CA HIS A 611 -0.08 -16.60 -21.08
C HIS A 611 0.66 -15.29 -20.86
N TYR A 612 -0.08 -14.25 -20.50
CA TYR A 612 0.51 -13.01 -20.03
C TYR A 612 0.80 -13.15 -18.55
N LEU A 613 2.05 -12.90 -18.15
CA LEU A 613 2.48 -12.99 -16.76
C LEU A 613 2.94 -11.63 -16.26
N SER A 614 2.45 -11.23 -15.10
CA SER A 614 2.98 -10.10 -14.33
C SER A 614 4.36 -10.44 -13.74
N ALA A 615 5.09 -9.42 -13.29
CA ALA A 615 6.42 -9.64 -12.69
C ALA A 615 6.36 -10.56 -11.45
N MET A 616 5.28 -10.47 -10.67
CA MET A 616 5.08 -11.31 -9.48
C MET A 616 4.75 -12.76 -9.82
N GLU A 617 4.02 -13.00 -10.92
CA GLU A 617 3.73 -14.35 -11.38
C GLU A 617 4.93 -15.00 -12.07
N GLU A 618 5.70 -14.22 -12.84
CA GLU A 618 6.90 -14.70 -13.53
C GLU A 618 7.91 -15.32 -12.55
N GLY A 619 8.08 -14.74 -11.36
CA GLY A 619 9.01 -15.24 -10.34
C GLY A 619 8.73 -16.68 -9.88
N LYS A 620 7.50 -17.16 -10.02
CA LYS A 620 7.10 -18.54 -9.64
C LYS A 620 7.53 -19.59 -10.67
N TYR A 621 7.85 -19.17 -11.89
CA TYR A 621 8.13 -20.06 -13.01
C TYR A 621 9.61 -20.01 -13.41
N THR A 622 10.05 -21.05 -14.12
CA THR A 622 11.36 -21.09 -14.77
C THR A 622 11.16 -20.82 -16.25
N ILE A 623 11.77 -19.75 -16.76
CA ILE A 623 11.51 -19.25 -18.11
C ILE A 623 12.72 -19.54 -19.01
N ALA A 624 12.51 -20.32 -20.06
CA ALA A 624 13.51 -20.60 -21.09
C ALA A 624 13.71 -19.39 -22.02
N GLN A 625 14.87 -19.32 -22.68
CA GLN A 625 15.15 -18.26 -23.65
C GLN A 625 14.35 -18.45 -24.95
N ALA A 626 13.99 -17.35 -25.62
CA ALA A 626 13.21 -17.37 -26.85
C ALA A 626 13.95 -18.00 -28.06
N ASN A 627 15.28 -18.02 -28.03
CA ASN A 627 16.16 -18.59 -29.06
C ASN A 627 16.54 -20.06 -28.79
N SER A 628 15.96 -20.70 -27.76
CA SER A 628 16.25 -22.11 -27.45
C SER A 628 15.85 -22.99 -28.64
N PRO A 629 16.75 -23.87 -29.13
CA PRO A 629 16.47 -24.69 -30.31
C PRO A 629 15.37 -25.72 -30.00
N LEU A 630 14.41 -25.85 -30.94
CA LEU A 630 13.29 -26.77 -30.84
C LEU A 630 13.31 -27.79 -31.98
N ASN A 631 12.92 -29.02 -31.67
CA ASN A 631 12.62 -30.07 -32.62
C ASN A 631 11.30 -29.78 -33.37
N LYS A 632 11.06 -30.49 -34.47
CA LYS A 632 9.82 -30.35 -35.27
C LYS A 632 8.54 -30.66 -34.48
N ASP A 633 8.64 -31.44 -33.41
CA ASP A 633 7.54 -31.78 -32.51
C ASP A 633 7.34 -30.75 -31.37
N ASN A 634 8.12 -29.66 -31.35
CA ASN A 634 8.20 -28.62 -30.31
C ASN A 634 8.81 -29.08 -28.97
N THR A 635 9.60 -30.15 -28.94
CA THR A 635 10.48 -30.46 -27.79
C THR A 635 11.79 -29.68 -27.89
N PHE A 636 12.49 -29.49 -26.76
CA PHE A 636 13.83 -28.90 -26.77
C PHE A 636 14.85 -29.86 -27.40
N VAL A 637 15.79 -29.33 -28.16
CA VAL A 637 16.87 -30.14 -28.78
C VAL A 637 17.90 -30.56 -27.74
N ASP A 638 18.25 -29.65 -26.83
CA ASP A 638 19.27 -29.86 -25.81
C ASP A 638 18.68 -30.44 -24.52
N ASP A 639 19.43 -31.32 -23.85
CA ASP A 639 19.04 -31.89 -22.56
C ASP A 639 19.04 -30.85 -21.44
N LEU A 640 19.94 -29.85 -21.52
CA LEU A 640 20.05 -28.74 -20.58
C LEU A 640 19.78 -27.43 -21.31
N VAL A 641 18.69 -26.77 -20.95
CA VAL A 641 18.26 -25.51 -21.56
C VAL A 641 18.56 -24.34 -20.64
N SER A 642 19.20 -23.30 -21.17
CA SER A 642 19.43 -22.06 -20.42
C SER A 642 18.10 -21.40 -20.07
N CYS A 643 17.85 -21.29 -18.77
CA CYS A 643 16.65 -20.68 -18.22
C CYS A 643 17.01 -19.60 -17.21
N ARG A 644 16.07 -18.67 -16.99
CA ARG A 644 16.10 -17.73 -15.87
C ARG A 644 15.01 -18.09 -14.87
N LYS A 645 15.32 -17.91 -13.59
CA LYS A 645 14.40 -18.09 -12.47
C LYS A 645 14.67 -16.98 -11.46
N SER A 646 13.62 -16.35 -10.96
CA SER A 646 13.77 -15.46 -9.81
C SER A 646 14.04 -16.33 -8.59
N LEU A 647 15.22 -16.18 -7.98
CA LEU A 647 15.47 -16.75 -6.67
C LEU A 647 14.81 -15.81 -5.66
N GLY A 648 13.57 -16.15 -5.28
CA GLY A 648 12.83 -15.63 -4.12
C GLY A 648 12.90 -14.13 -3.92
#